data_AF-A0A947DHL5-F1
#
_entry.id   AF-A0A947DHL5-F1
#
_cell.length_a   1.000
_cell.length_b   1.000
_cell.length_c   1.000
_cell.angle_alpha   90.00
_cell.angle_beta   90.00
_cell.angle_gamma   90.00
#
_symmetry.space_group_name_H-M   'P 1'
#
loop_
_entity.id
_entity.type
_entity.pdbx_description
1 polymer ?
#
loop_
_entity_poly.entity_id
_entity_poly.type
_entity_poly.pdbx_seq_one_letter_code
_entity_poly.pdbx_strand_id
1 'polypeptide(L)'
;MIATAPKKIQLIEDETQSLLIWAESIQRSEATFFEKAQKIARRLGAHYRADRLTEVGFWTPDLTGDIIQSEDRIVLEIYTPTEDINFRAAEQTVAFNRTHIPLVKQGEFVWGVIEGMRPGRRDRAGCFYWLRYTDQDGRVHIIRDPLAYSLPYGIFAPAELYDMRLLQRQRADRSYFRRTGSSYSDSSDIPRLEAPTNILQLHVKTASPQGTFEGLTEIYQHISDKLTRDEELTAQEAVYAGYDAIQLLPVVPTIEYRREDTSGDYEFFSVLGDTDSSVKPLSPDNRLTDLSSNKNTQAVLRRPDTQNWGYDVPILGSGTTNPSVLGSLRPDEVIDFIATLHNFSEGPIQLIYDLVYGHADNQALEVMTHQFFKGPNMYGQDLNHQLPQVRAILLEMQRRKINTGADGIRVDGGQDFRFFNPLTDRVEQDDAYLLAMSDVVQDINGYRRLMFTIFEDGRPWPQEGWEEISRYRELIEQKPESFQWGPLIFAHNTPSLKGFWDRKWRRVGEVIFQGNRWITGCGNHDTVRRGTQVKTDQPINWNLGKTLPNVLHKAYNNPATQLWVCGFSPGLPMDFINANVGAPWGFFRNTDDQYGVKVVSEEISFLDWQIEPDMYDLAEVYPQLKQMGFREFEQLRDFSQTLQEAMVSTDYNLQEVATICSRCLGPNIDSCELPTLAELNESSLAGFLANLDVPKLKKFAMAFMEDGHDLCNVSRSYDRIDQSIATFHLALRQYRRRHPWLQDNLTGRDRFNRISDDQRTVFYGLRSHPDRPGEPPILMVAHMGGAPLSIELEDWLGVDMQNWEVAISTPDLNPEIDLKNLSQFTLKDSQGVLFEQKK
;
A
#
# COMPACT_ATOMS: atom_id res chain seq x y z
N MET A 1 28.72 37.69 6.60
CA MET A 1 27.36 37.38 7.10
C MET A 1 27.45 37.33 8.61
N ILE A 2 26.69 38.18 9.31
CA ILE A 2 26.65 38.18 10.78
C ILE A 2 25.90 36.92 11.19
N ALA A 3 26.60 35.97 11.82
CA ALA A 3 25.98 34.81 12.44
C ALA A 3 25.03 35.31 13.54
N THR A 4 23.73 35.36 13.24
CA THR A 4 22.70 35.56 14.26
C THR A 4 22.82 34.42 15.26
N ALA A 5 23.07 34.76 16.53
CA ALA A 5 23.07 33.80 17.63
C ALA A 5 21.80 32.94 17.59
N PRO A 6 21.87 31.64 17.92
CA PRO A 6 20.69 30.77 17.93
C PRO A 6 19.63 31.38 18.85
N LYS A 7 18.43 31.62 18.31
CA LYS A 7 17.29 32.10 19.11
C LYS A 7 17.02 31.07 20.21
N LYS A 8 16.87 31.55 21.45
CA LYS A 8 16.50 30.72 22.59
C LYS A 8 15.11 30.12 22.32
N ILE A 9 14.97 28.80 22.46
CA ILE A 9 13.66 28.13 22.39
C ILE A 9 12.93 28.39 23.71
N GLN A 10 11.69 28.88 23.64
CA GLN A 10 10.90 29.25 24.82
C GLN A 10 9.39 29.19 24.55
N LEU A 11 8.62 28.88 25.60
CA LEU A 11 7.17 29.00 25.60
C LEU A 11 6.75 30.47 25.55
N ILE A 12 5.74 30.80 24.76
CA ILE A 12 5.12 32.13 24.69
C ILE A 12 3.80 32.07 25.45
N GLU A 13 3.78 32.64 26.66
CA GLU A 13 2.66 32.54 27.61
C GLU A 13 1.35 33.10 27.03
N ASP A 14 1.34 34.32 26.50
CA ASP A 14 0.12 34.97 25.97
C ASP A 14 -0.51 34.20 24.80
N GLU A 15 0.32 33.69 23.88
CA GLU A 15 -0.12 32.90 22.74
C GLU A 15 -0.60 31.51 23.18
N THR A 16 0.06 30.92 24.18
CA THR A 16 -0.38 29.65 24.79
C THR A 16 -1.73 29.82 25.49
N GLN A 17 -1.91 30.91 26.23
CA GLN A 17 -3.19 31.24 26.86
C GLN A 17 -4.31 31.44 25.82
N SER A 18 -3.99 32.07 24.69
CA SER A 18 -4.95 32.24 23.58
C SER A 18 -5.37 30.90 22.97
N LEU A 19 -4.44 29.94 22.84
CA LEU A 19 -4.72 28.58 22.40
C LEU A 19 -5.61 27.82 23.40
N LEU A 20 -5.33 27.95 24.71
CA LEU A 20 -6.13 27.34 25.78
C LEU A 20 -7.56 27.88 25.83
N ILE A 21 -7.74 29.19 25.66
CA ILE A 21 -9.06 29.84 25.58
C ILE A 21 -9.82 29.33 24.35
N TRP A 22 -9.14 29.17 23.21
CA TRP A 22 -9.75 28.59 22.02
C TRP A 22 -10.24 27.16 22.29
N ALA A 23 -9.38 26.29 22.85
CA ALA A 23 -9.73 24.90 23.11
C ALA A 23 -10.92 24.81 24.09
N GLU A 24 -10.92 25.63 25.14
CA GLU A 24 -12.04 25.74 26.08
C GLU A 24 -13.33 26.22 25.40
N SER A 25 -13.25 27.18 24.47
CA SER A 25 -14.42 27.66 23.72
C SER A 25 -15.07 26.55 22.88
N ILE A 26 -14.27 25.65 22.31
CA ILE A 26 -14.78 24.48 21.58
C ILE A 26 -15.45 23.51 22.55
N GLN A 27 -14.81 23.21 23.68
CA GLN A 27 -15.35 22.29 24.69
C GLN A 27 -16.68 22.78 25.27
N ARG A 28 -16.83 24.10 25.48
CA ARG A 28 -18.06 24.74 25.99
C ARG A 28 -19.14 24.97 24.92
N SER A 29 -18.86 24.70 23.64
CA SER A 29 -19.85 24.87 22.57
C SER A 29 -20.99 23.85 22.63
N GLU A 30 -22.10 24.13 21.94
CA GLU A 30 -23.26 23.22 21.81
C GLU A 30 -23.05 22.09 20.79
N ALA A 31 -21.88 22.03 20.14
CA ALA A 31 -21.55 20.98 19.18
C ALA A 31 -21.53 19.59 19.83
N THR A 32 -21.78 18.56 19.03
CA THR A 32 -21.67 17.16 19.48
C THR A 32 -20.23 16.83 19.89
N PHE A 33 -20.05 15.75 20.66
CA PHE A 33 -18.71 15.29 21.05
C PHE A 33 -17.79 15.06 19.85
N PHE A 34 -18.33 14.49 18.76
CA PHE A 34 -17.58 14.25 17.55
C PHE A 34 -17.19 15.55 16.82
N GLU A 35 -18.11 16.50 16.67
CA GLU A 35 -17.80 17.80 16.05
C GLU A 35 -16.77 18.60 16.86
N LYS A 36 -16.83 18.53 18.19
CA LYS A 36 -15.81 19.10 19.08
C LYS A 36 -14.44 18.45 18.83
N ALA A 37 -14.41 17.11 18.82
CA ALA A 37 -13.21 16.35 18.55
C ALA A 37 -12.61 16.67 17.18
N GLN A 38 -13.42 16.80 16.13
CA GLN A 38 -12.97 17.18 14.78
C GLN A 38 -12.32 18.57 14.76
N LYS A 39 -12.89 19.55 15.48
CA LYS A 39 -12.30 20.89 15.58
C LYS A 39 -10.98 20.87 16.35
N ILE A 40 -10.89 20.09 17.42
CA ILE A 40 -9.67 19.96 18.23
C ILE A 40 -8.55 19.25 17.47
N ALA A 41 -8.86 18.13 16.80
CA ALA A 41 -7.90 17.31 16.07
C ALA A 41 -7.08 18.13 15.04
N ARG A 42 -7.69 19.12 14.39
CA ARG A 42 -7.02 20.02 13.43
C ARG A 42 -5.85 20.82 14.00
N ARG A 43 -5.81 21.04 15.32
CA ARG A 43 -4.73 21.77 16.01
C ARG A 43 -3.80 20.87 16.85
N LEU A 44 -4.07 19.56 16.90
CA LEU A 44 -3.14 18.58 17.49
C LEU A 44 -1.89 18.39 16.60
N GLY A 45 -0.83 17.87 17.19
CA GLY A 45 0.52 17.80 16.62
C GLY A 45 1.21 19.17 16.58
N ALA A 46 2.34 19.28 15.86
CA ALA A 46 3.07 20.56 15.73
C ALA A 46 2.78 21.30 14.42
N HIS A 47 2.47 22.60 14.51
CA HIS A 47 2.16 23.47 13.38
C HIS A 47 3.07 24.70 13.35
N TYR A 48 3.92 24.80 12.34
CA TYR A 48 4.73 25.99 12.10
C TYR A 48 3.89 27.13 11.51
N ARG A 49 3.75 28.23 12.26
CA ARG A 49 2.91 29.38 11.92
C ARG A 49 3.64 30.40 11.05
N ALA A 50 2.86 31.27 10.38
CA ALA A 50 3.40 32.31 9.50
C ALA A 50 4.20 33.39 10.24
N ASP A 51 3.89 33.62 11.52
CA ASP A 51 4.62 34.49 12.44
C ASP A 51 5.88 33.84 13.04
N ARG A 52 6.21 32.61 12.59
CA ARG A 52 7.37 31.80 13.02
C ARG A 52 7.26 31.23 14.43
N LEU A 53 6.08 31.26 15.04
CA LEU A 53 5.79 30.47 16.24
C LEU A 53 5.44 29.03 15.85
N THR A 54 5.61 28.11 16.79
CA THR A 54 5.19 26.71 16.64
C THR A 54 4.11 26.42 17.65
N GLU A 55 2.93 26.08 17.17
CA GLU A 55 1.84 25.60 18.01
C GLU A 55 1.97 24.09 18.16
N VAL A 56 1.81 23.58 19.39
CA VAL A 56 1.89 22.15 19.70
C VAL A 56 0.70 21.74 20.55
N GLY A 57 0.07 20.62 20.19
CA GLY A 57 -1.03 20.01 20.93
C GLY A 57 -0.96 18.49 20.97
N PHE A 58 -1.17 17.90 22.14
CA PHE A 58 -1.27 16.44 22.31
C PHE A 58 -2.60 16.07 22.97
N TRP A 59 -3.16 14.94 22.54
CA TRP A 59 -4.24 14.27 23.27
C TRP A 59 -3.63 13.18 24.15
N THR A 60 -3.78 13.31 25.45
CA THR A 60 -3.14 12.49 26.48
C THR A 60 -4.19 11.99 27.49
N PRO A 61 -5.14 11.16 27.05
CA PRO A 61 -6.27 10.74 27.89
C PRO A 61 -5.80 10.01 29.16
N ASP A 62 -4.71 9.23 29.06
CA ASP A 62 -4.15 8.44 30.16
C ASP A 62 -3.63 9.33 31.31
N LEU A 63 -3.25 10.58 31.02
CA LEU A 63 -2.79 11.52 32.05
C LEU A 63 -3.93 12.17 32.83
N THR A 64 -5.19 12.00 32.42
CA THR A 64 -6.33 12.71 33.02
C THR A 64 -6.60 12.29 34.46
N GLY A 65 -6.43 10.98 34.76
CA GLY A 65 -6.60 10.41 36.09
C GLY A 65 -5.41 10.62 37.04
N ASP A 66 -4.25 10.98 36.49
CA ASP A 66 -3.05 11.21 37.29
C ASP A 66 -3.10 12.58 37.98
N ILE A 67 -3.01 12.57 39.31
CA ILE A 67 -2.66 13.74 40.10
C ILE A 67 -1.17 14.01 39.87
N ILE A 68 -0.82 14.49 38.67
CA ILE A 68 0.53 14.99 38.41
C ILE A 68 0.70 16.24 39.27
N GLN A 69 1.50 16.12 40.32
CA GLN A 69 1.60 17.12 41.38
C GLN A 69 2.21 18.47 40.93
N SER A 70 2.81 18.54 39.74
CA SER A 70 3.26 19.79 39.11
C SER A 70 3.29 19.70 37.57
N GLU A 71 2.90 20.79 36.90
CA GLU A 71 2.96 20.93 35.42
C GLU A 71 4.40 20.79 34.88
N ASP A 72 5.41 21.04 35.73
CA ASP A 72 6.84 20.90 35.42
C ASP A 72 7.28 19.48 35.05
N ARG A 73 6.40 18.47 35.20
CA ARG A 73 6.68 17.07 34.87
C ARG A 73 6.23 16.68 33.46
N ILE A 74 5.53 17.54 32.73
CA ILE A 74 5.15 17.33 31.33
C ILE A 74 5.91 18.35 30.47
N VAL A 75 6.85 17.86 29.66
CA VAL A 75 7.71 18.71 28.84
C VAL A 75 7.69 18.29 27.38
N LEU A 76 7.72 19.27 26.48
CA LEU A 76 8.11 19.05 25.10
C LEU A 76 9.64 18.91 25.07
N GLU A 77 10.10 17.72 24.71
CA GLU A 77 11.51 17.45 24.51
C GLU A 77 11.88 17.68 23.06
N ILE A 78 12.85 18.56 22.83
CA ILE A 78 13.22 19.07 21.50
C ILE A 78 14.69 18.80 21.24
N TYR A 79 14.99 18.14 20.13
CA TYR A 79 16.34 17.93 19.62
C TYR A 79 16.57 18.85 18.40
N THR A 80 17.47 19.82 18.55
CA THR A 80 17.84 20.73 17.46
C THR A 80 19.21 20.32 16.89
N PRO A 81 19.29 19.85 15.62
CA PRO A 81 20.57 19.48 15.02
C PRO A 81 21.53 20.66 15.00
N THR A 82 22.74 20.47 15.53
CA THR A 82 23.80 21.51 15.54
C THR A 82 24.64 21.50 14.27
N GLU A 83 24.50 20.47 13.46
CA GLU A 83 25.14 20.27 12.16
C GLU A 83 24.11 19.81 11.12
N ASP A 84 24.52 19.82 9.84
CA ASP A 84 23.67 19.37 8.74
C ASP A 84 23.59 17.84 8.71
N ILE A 85 22.38 17.32 8.49
CA ILE A 85 22.11 15.88 8.40
C ILE A 85 22.19 15.44 6.95
N ASN A 86 22.99 14.42 6.66
CA ASN A 86 23.02 13.80 5.33
C ASN A 86 21.91 12.74 5.21
N PHE A 87 20.76 13.11 4.65
CA PHE A 87 19.63 12.18 4.50
C PHE A 87 19.89 10.95 3.61
N ARG A 88 21.00 10.93 2.85
CA ARG A 88 21.39 9.79 2.01
C ARG A 88 22.36 8.82 2.71
N ALA A 89 22.92 9.19 3.85
CA ALA A 89 23.80 8.30 4.60
C ALA A 89 23.00 7.11 5.16
N ALA A 90 23.55 5.90 5.02
CA ALA A 90 22.97 4.70 5.62
C ALA A 90 22.95 4.80 7.16
N GLU A 91 24.03 5.32 7.74
CA GLU A 91 24.17 5.60 9.17
C GLU A 91 25.05 6.85 9.36
N GLN A 92 24.75 7.65 10.39
CA GLN A 92 25.57 8.78 10.82
C GLN A 92 25.33 9.12 12.30
N THR A 93 26.32 9.67 12.98
CA THR A 93 26.16 10.22 14.33
C THR A 93 26.06 11.73 14.24
N VAL A 94 25.00 12.30 14.82
CA VAL A 94 24.71 13.74 14.76
C VAL A 94 24.59 14.32 16.17
N ALA A 95 25.16 15.50 16.36
CA ALA A 95 25.02 16.28 17.58
C ALA A 95 23.74 17.12 17.57
N PHE A 96 23.06 17.13 18.72
CA PHE A 96 21.83 17.86 18.96
C PHE A 96 21.94 18.71 20.22
N ASN A 97 21.37 19.91 20.18
CA ASN A 97 21.02 20.63 21.38
C ASN A 97 19.65 20.12 21.87
N ARG A 98 19.63 19.48 23.05
CA ARG A 98 18.43 18.96 23.71
C ARG A 98 17.86 20.04 24.63
N THR A 99 16.61 20.43 24.40
CA THR A 99 15.89 21.44 25.19
C THR A 99 14.57 20.87 25.69
N HIS A 100 14.21 21.17 26.94
CA HIS A 100 12.91 20.84 27.53
C HIS A 100 12.08 22.11 27.72
N ILE A 101 10.83 22.08 27.25
CA ILE A 101 9.88 23.18 27.41
C ILE A 101 8.64 22.65 28.14
N PRO A 102 8.35 23.10 29.37
CA PRO A 102 7.10 22.76 30.05
C PRO A 102 5.89 23.17 29.22
N LEU A 103 4.91 22.27 29.10
CA LEU A 103 3.65 22.53 28.41
C LEU A 103 2.49 22.60 29.40
N VAL A 104 1.39 23.24 28.99
CA VAL A 104 0.22 23.44 29.85
C VAL A 104 -0.81 22.35 29.60
N LYS A 105 -1.20 21.62 30.67
CA LYS A 105 -2.25 20.60 30.60
C LYS A 105 -3.64 21.22 30.81
N GLN A 106 -4.59 20.87 29.95
CA GLN A 106 -6.00 21.27 30.03
C GLN A 106 -6.89 20.05 29.79
N GLY A 107 -7.38 19.44 30.86
CA GLY A 107 -8.16 18.20 30.79
C GLY A 107 -7.32 17.04 30.21
N GLU A 108 -7.81 16.45 29.13
CA GLU A 108 -7.14 15.37 28.39
C GLU A 108 -6.11 15.88 27.36
N PHE A 109 -5.88 17.20 27.28
CA PHE A 109 -5.01 17.80 26.28
C PHE A 109 -3.81 18.49 26.90
N VAL A 110 -2.71 18.56 26.16
CA VAL A 110 -1.50 19.31 26.51
C VAL A 110 -1.17 20.27 25.39
N TRP A 111 -0.96 21.55 25.71
CA TRP A 111 -0.83 22.62 24.73
C TRP A 111 0.39 23.52 24.99
N GLY A 112 0.93 24.10 23.92
CA GLY A 112 1.91 25.18 24.01
C GLY A 112 2.14 25.89 22.69
N VAL A 113 2.55 27.15 22.77
CA VAL A 113 3.06 27.92 21.63
C VAL A 113 4.52 28.29 21.90
N ILE A 114 5.42 27.85 21.04
CA ILE A 114 6.87 27.93 21.22
C ILE A 114 7.50 28.86 20.18
N GLU A 115 8.37 29.78 20.63
CA GLU A 115 9.28 30.52 19.76
C GLU A 115 10.62 29.77 19.63
N GLY A 116 11.25 29.85 18.46
CA GLY A 116 12.65 29.47 18.26
C GLY A 116 12.86 28.06 17.71
N MET A 117 11.82 27.22 17.66
CA MET A 117 11.90 25.94 16.94
C MET A 117 12.19 26.17 15.46
N ARG A 118 13.13 25.38 14.91
CA ARG A 118 13.54 25.42 13.51
C ARG A 118 12.71 24.41 12.72
N PRO A 119 11.93 24.80 11.71
CA PRO A 119 11.24 23.84 10.87
C PRO A 119 12.17 23.25 9.80
N GLY A 120 11.93 21.98 9.49
CA GLY A 120 12.51 21.24 8.39
C GLY A 120 12.00 21.74 7.05
N ARG A 121 12.84 21.58 6.04
CA ARG A 121 12.60 21.90 4.62
C ARG A 121 13.26 20.84 3.75
N ARG A 122 13.12 20.97 2.43
CA ARG A 122 13.77 20.10 1.43
C ARG A 122 15.26 19.83 1.69
N ASP A 123 16.01 20.87 2.03
CA ASP A 123 17.47 20.87 2.12
C ASP A 123 18.01 20.79 3.56
N ARG A 124 17.11 20.72 4.56
CA ARG A 124 17.47 20.92 5.97
C ARG A 124 16.55 20.18 6.93
N ALA A 125 17.14 19.57 7.95
CA ALA A 125 16.42 19.00 9.08
C ALA A 125 15.82 20.07 10.03
N GLY A 126 14.60 19.81 10.47
CA GLY A 126 13.92 20.55 11.52
C GLY A 126 14.40 20.19 12.92
N CYS A 127 13.76 20.78 13.92
CA CYS A 127 13.78 20.27 15.28
C CYS A 127 12.96 18.98 15.33
N PHE A 128 13.49 17.98 16.02
CA PHE A 128 12.76 16.76 16.35
C PHE A 128 12.13 16.89 17.73
N TYR A 129 10.93 16.36 17.93
CA TYR A 129 10.20 16.51 19.18
C TYR A 129 9.34 15.29 19.55
N TRP A 130 9.08 15.14 20.83
CA TRP A 130 7.99 14.35 21.40
C TRP A 130 7.58 14.94 22.75
N LEU A 131 6.47 14.47 23.29
CA LEU A 131 6.08 14.79 24.65
C LEU A 131 6.72 13.80 25.62
N ARG A 132 7.34 14.30 26.68
CA ARG A 132 7.95 13.49 27.74
C ARG A 132 7.26 13.82 29.05
N TYR A 133 6.96 12.80 29.85
CA TYR A 133 6.52 13.01 31.23
C TYR A 133 7.15 12.02 32.19
N THR A 134 7.12 12.36 33.48
CA THR A 134 7.56 11.47 34.56
C THR A 134 6.38 11.14 35.46
N ASP A 135 6.10 9.85 35.63
CA ASP A 135 5.00 9.37 36.46
C ASP A 135 5.29 9.49 37.98
N GLN A 136 4.34 9.05 38.81
CA GLN A 136 4.47 9.11 40.27
C GLN A 136 5.61 8.21 40.80
N ASP A 137 5.94 7.14 40.09
CA ASP A 137 7.02 6.19 40.43
C ASP A 137 8.40 6.67 39.94
N GLY A 138 8.46 7.85 39.30
CA GLY A 138 9.70 8.41 38.76
C GLY A 138 10.10 7.82 37.41
N ARG A 139 9.25 7.01 36.78
CA ARG A 139 9.52 6.44 35.45
C ARG A 139 9.23 7.47 34.38
N VAL A 140 10.07 7.48 33.37
CA VAL A 140 9.97 8.36 32.21
C VAL A 140 9.13 7.68 31.15
N HIS A 141 8.19 8.44 30.58
CA HIS A 141 7.33 8.01 29.50
C HIS A 141 7.42 8.99 28.33
N ILE A 142 7.25 8.48 27.13
CA ILE A 142 7.25 9.25 25.87
C ILE A 142 5.88 9.09 25.23
N ILE A 143 5.26 10.22 24.88
CA ILE A 143 4.06 10.28 24.05
C ILE A 143 4.46 10.88 22.70
N ARG A 144 4.30 10.10 21.65
CA ARG A 144 4.61 10.49 20.27
C ARG A 144 3.45 11.27 19.66
N ASP A 145 3.72 11.99 18.58
CA ASP A 145 2.71 12.74 17.84
C ASP A 145 2.10 11.86 16.73
N PRO A 146 0.85 11.36 16.87
CA PRO A 146 0.23 10.53 15.85
C PRO A 146 -0.08 11.30 14.57
N LEU A 147 -0.09 12.64 14.66
CA LEU A 147 -0.45 13.56 13.61
C LEU A 147 0.79 14.27 13.02
N ALA A 148 2.00 13.77 13.28
CA ALA A 148 3.23 14.32 12.73
C ALA A 148 3.14 14.58 11.21
N TYR A 149 3.85 15.59 10.72
CA TYR A 149 3.98 15.86 9.27
C TYR A 149 5.19 15.17 8.64
N SER A 150 6.18 14.77 9.45
CA SER A 150 7.42 14.15 8.99
C SER A 150 7.98 13.21 10.07
N LEU A 151 8.29 11.96 9.66
CA LEU A 151 8.90 10.91 10.47
C LEU A 151 10.08 10.29 9.70
N PRO A 152 11.16 11.06 9.45
CA PRO A 152 12.24 10.62 8.54
C PRO A 152 13.02 9.42 9.08
N TYR A 153 12.90 9.13 10.37
CA TYR A 153 13.55 8.02 11.07
C TYR A 153 12.53 7.08 11.73
N GLY A 154 11.33 6.98 11.16
CA GLY A 154 10.33 5.98 11.58
C GLY A 154 9.42 6.40 12.74
N ILE A 155 8.52 5.50 13.11
CA ILE A 155 7.49 5.64 14.15
C ILE A 155 8.04 5.64 15.56
N PHE A 156 9.21 5.04 15.83
CA PHE A 156 9.79 5.07 17.18
C PHE A 156 10.62 6.34 17.45
N ALA A 157 11.03 7.05 16.39
CA ALA A 157 11.77 8.29 16.47
C ALA A 157 10.90 9.50 16.91
N PRO A 158 11.52 10.59 17.39
CA PRO A 158 10.81 11.86 17.58
C PRO A 158 10.32 12.42 16.23
N ALA A 159 9.15 13.05 16.23
CA ALA A 159 8.57 13.69 15.06
C ALA A 159 9.40 14.91 14.63
N GLU A 160 9.51 15.16 13.33
CA GLU A 160 10.18 16.36 12.83
C GLU A 160 9.17 17.49 12.60
N LEU A 161 9.44 18.68 13.15
CA LEU A 161 8.70 19.90 12.81
C LEU A 161 9.00 20.28 11.35
N TYR A 162 7.97 20.39 10.50
CA TYR A 162 8.13 20.69 9.07
C TYR A 162 7.41 21.98 8.62
N ASP A 163 8.01 22.73 7.70
CA ASP A 163 7.41 23.94 7.11
C ASP A 163 6.41 23.58 5.98
N MET A 164 5.29 22.96 6.36
CA MET A 164 4.26 22.54 5.41
C MET A 164 3.68 23.70 4.60
N ARG A 165 3.64 24.92 5.16
CA ARG A 165 3.15 26.11 4.44
C ARG A 165 4.09 26.50 3.30
N LEU A 166 5.41 26.46 3.53
CA LEU A 166 6.39 26.71 2.49
C LEU A 166 6.30 25.65 1.39
N LEU A 167 6.30 24.37 1.79
CA LEU A 167 6.22 23.23 0.87
C LEU A 167 4.95 23.31 0.00
N GLN A 168 3.78 23.57 0.59
CA GLN A 168 2.53 23.71 -0.18
C GLN A 168 2.57 24.92 -1.12
N ARG A 169 3.19 26.03 -0.71
CA ARG A 169 3.30 27.22 -1.57
C ARG A 169 4.23 27.00 -2.77
N GLN A 170 5.22 26.13 -2.66
CA GLN A 170 6.26 25.90 -3.66
C GLN A 170 5.93 24.78 -4.66
N ARG A 171 4.89 23.98 -4.43
CA ARG A 171 4.48 22.90 -5.34
C ARG A 171 4.22 23.40 -6.76
N ALA A 172 4.61 22.60 -7.77
CA ALA A 172 4.57 23.00 -9.18
C ALA A 172 3.19 22.84 -9.85
N ASP A 173 2.28 22.11 -9.23
CA ASP A 173 0.96 21.70 -9.72
C ASP A 173 -0.20 22.55 -9.16
N ARG A 174 0.08 23.75 -8.61
CA ARG A 174 -0.97 24.67 -8.11
C ARG A 174 -2.05 24.98 -9.14
N SER A 175 -1.69 24.97 -10.42
CA SER A 175 -2.64 25.22 -11.51
C SER A 175 -3.72 24.13 -11.61
N TYR A 176 -3.36 22.89 -11.25
CA TYR A 176 -4.26 21.74 -11.28
C TYR A 176 -5.33 21.86 -10.19
N PHE A 177 -4.96 22.11 -8.93
CA PHE A 177 -5.94 22.31 -7.85
C PHE A 177 -6.92 23.46 -8.10
N ARG A 178 -6.45 24.54 -8.73
CA ARG A 178 -7.32 25.64 -9.13
C ARG A 178 -8.37 25.23 -10.17
N ARG A 179 -8.04 24.29 -11.07
CA ARG A 179 -8.97 23.79 -12.09
C ARG A 179 -9.97 22.78 -11.52
N THR A 180 -9.54 21.97 -10.56
CA THR A 180 -10.31 20.82 -10.06
C THR A 180 -11.01 21.07 -8.73
N GLY A 181 -10.67 22.14 -8.01
CA GLY A 181 -11.24 22.49 -6.71
C GLY A 181 -12.00 23.79 -6.73
N SER A 182 -12.79 24.04 -5.70
CA SER A 182 -13.46 25.33 -5.48
C SER A 182 -12.72 26.15 -4.43
N SER A 183 -12.57 27.46 -4.67
CA SER A 183 -12.01 28.35 -3.66
C SER A 183 -13.05 28.67 -2.57
N TYR A 184 -12.58 29.24 -1.45
CA TYR A 184 -13.47 29.70 -0.38
C TYR A 184 -14.44 30.81 -0.82
N SER A 185 -14.09 31.61 -1.83
CA SER A 185 -14.91 32.73 -2.31
C SER A 185 -15.90 32.37 -3.40
N ASP A 186 -15.65 31.28 -4.13
CA ASP A 186 -16.37 31.01 -5.39
C ASP A 186 -17.65 30.19 -5.17
N SER A 187 -17.63 29.24 -4.24
CA SER A 187 -18.80 28.42 -3.92
C SER A 187 -18.70 27.79 -2.53
N SER A 188 -19.85 27.54 -1.91
CA SER A 188 -19.96 26.63 -0.76
C SER A 188 -19.80 25.16 -1.18
N ASP A 189 -20.10 24.84 -2.43
CA ASP A 189 -20.05 23.47 -2.95
C ASP A 189 -18.61 23.05 -3.17
N ILE A 190 -18.27 21.86 -2.65
CA ILE A 190 -16.94 21.26 -2.75
C ILE A 190 -17.03 20.18 -3.83
N PRO A 191 -16.39 20.34 -5.00
CA PRO A 191 -16.48 19.37 -6.08
C PRO A 191 -15.79 18.06 -5.66
N ARG A 192 -16.36 16.93 -6.08
CA ARG A 192 -15.67 15.63 -6.04
C ARG A 192 -14.97 15.40 -7.37
N LEU A 193 -13.75 14.86 -7.31
CA LEU A 193 -13.03 14.46 -8.51
C LEU A 193 -13.74 13.32 -9.23
N GLU A 194 -13.75 13.40 -10.55
CA GLU A 194 -14.32 12.37 -11.41
C GLU A 194 -13.45 11.11 -11.41
N ALA A 195 -14.08 9.96 -11.64
CA ALA A 195 -13.39 8.69 -11.73
C ALA A 195 -12.45 8.66 -12.95
N PRO A 196 -11.28 8.02 -12.83
CA PRO A 196 -10.40 7.75 -13.96
C PRO A 196 -11.01 6.68 -14.88
N THR A 197 -10.36 6.40 -16.02
CA THR A 197 -10.78 5.34 -16.95
C THR A 197 -9.93 4.08 -16.84
N ASN A 198 -8.65 4.19 -16.44
CA ASN A 198 -7.73 3.07 -16.28
C ASN A 198 -6.77 3.34 -15.11
N ILE A 199 -6.65 2.38 -14.18
CA ILE A 199 -5.81 2.50 -12.99
C ILE A 199 -4.59 1.59 -13.12
N LEU A 200 -3.39 2.10 -12.81
CA LEU A 200 -2.20 1.28 -12.59
C LEU A 200 -1.87 1.20 -11.09
N GLN A 201 -1.91 -0.01 -10.53
CA GLN A 201 -1.45 -0.28 -9.18
C GLN A 201 0.08 -0.46 -9.17
N LEU A 202 0.74 0.24 -8.25
CA LEU A 202 2.19 0.24 -8.07
C LEU A 202 2.55 -0.08 -6.62
N HIS A 203 3.53 -0.95 -6.43
CA HIS A 203 4.22 -1.04 -5.17
C HIS A 203 5.48 -0.18 -5.18
N VAL A 204 5.56 0.87 -4.35
CA VAL A 204 6.58 1.92 -4.46
C VAL A 204 8.00 1.37 -4.40
N LYS A 205 8.26 0.41 -3.51
CA LYS A 205 9.58 -0.22 -3.33
C LYS A 205 10.03 -1.08 -4.50
N THR A 206 9.11 -1.56 -5.33
CA THR A 206 9.40 -2.51 -6.41
C THR A 206 9.07 -1.98 -7.79
N ALA A 207 8.38 -0.84 -7.90
CA ALA A 207 7.96 -0.23 -9.17
C ALA A 207 9.03 0.68 -9.80
N SER A 208 10.23 0.75 -9.24
CA SER A 208 11.36 1.47 -9.83
C SER A 208 12.68 0.81 -9.38
N PRO A 209 13.78 0.97 -10.12
CA PRO A 209 15.08 0.46 -9.70
C PRO A 209 15.48 0.91 -8.28
N GLN A 210 15.18 2.16 -7.93
CA GLN A 210 15.52 2.76 -6.64
C GLN A 210 14.53 2.38 -5.53
N GLY A 211 13.29 2.00 -5.88
CA GLY A 211 12.24 1.70 -4.92
C GLY A 211 11.77 2.91 -4.11
N THR A 212 11.76 4.09 -4.73
CA THR A 212 11.42 5.37 -4.08
C THR A 212 10.51 6.25 -4.94
N PHE A 213 9.89 7.25 -4.32
CA PHE A 213 9.11 8.28 -5.03
C PHE A 213 9.98 9.12 -5.99
N GLU A 214 11.23 9.38 -5.64
CA GLU A 214 12.22 10.01 -6.53
C GLU A 214 12.46 9.16 -7.79
N GLY A 215 12.67 7.84 -7.65
CA GLY A 215 12.85 6.95 -8.79
C GLY A 215 11.62 6.88 -9.70
N LEU A 216 10.42 6.86 -9.11
CA LEU A 216 9.17 6.97 -9.89
C LEU A 216 9.04 8.32 -10.59
N THR A 217 9.46 9.41 -9.94
CA THR A 217 9.46 10.75 -10.54
C THR A 217 10.31 10.79 -11.81
N GLU A 218 11.52 10.22 -11.76
CA GLU A 218 12.41 10.11 -12.93
C GLU A 218 11.77 9.35 -14.10
N ILE A 219 11.11 8.21 -13.81
CA ILE A 219 10.42 7.40 -14.83
C ILE A 219 9.31 8.22 -15.51
N TYR A 220 8.42 8.85 -14.74
CA TYR A 220 7.29 9.58 -15.32
C TYR A 220 7.74 10.88 -16.02
N GLN A 221 8.78 11.56 -15.53
CA GLN A 221 9.36 12.71 -16.23
C GLN A 221 9.94 12.29 -17.58
N HIS A 222 10.71 11.19 -17.61
CA HIS A 222 11.29 10.67 -18.84
C HIS A 222 10.23 10.32 -19.88
N ILE A 223 9.19 9.59 -19.47
CA ILE A 223 8.08 9.23 -20.37
C ILE A 223 7.35 10.50 -20.86
N SER A 224 7.04 11.44 -19.97
CA SER A 224 6.38 12.70 -20.31
C SER A 224 7.18 13.51 -21.34
N ASP A 225 8.51 13.57 -21.18
CA ASP A 225 9.43 14.27 -22.09
C ASP A 225 9.55 13.60 -23.46
N LYS A 226 9.49 12.26 -23.52
CA LYS A 226 9.44 11.51 -24.78
C LYS A 226 8.13 11.75 -25.52
N LEU A 227 7.00 11.65 -24.83
CA LEU A 227 5.67 11.91 -25.40
C LEU A 227 5.54 13.34 -25.93
N THR A 228 6.11 14.32 -25.23
CA THR A 228 6.13 15.73 -25.70
C THR A 228 6.92 15.92 -27.00
N ARG A 229 7.88 15.03 -27.27
CA ARG A 229 8.74 15.05 -28.47
C ARG A 229 8.25 14.08 -29.56
N ASP A 230 7.07 13.50 -29.38
CA ASP A 230 6.50 12.46 -30.26
C ASP A 230 7.46 11.27 -30.48
N GLU A 231 8.28 10.94 -29.48
CA GLU A 231 9.20 9.80 -29.53
C GLU A 231 8.48 8.50 -29.18
N GLU A 232 8.77 7.41 -29.91
CA GLU A 232 8.22 6.09 -29.61
C GLU A 232 8.66 5.59 -28.23
N LEU A 233 7.70 5.05 -27.48
CA LEU A 233 7.95 4.45 -26.18
C LEU A 233 8.56 3.06 -26.32
N THR A 234 9.57 2.77 -25.50
CA THR A 234 10.10 1.40 -25.35
C THR A 234 9.06 0.51 -24.64
N ALA A 235 9.22 -0.82 -24.69
CA ALA A 235 8.37 -1.76 -23.95
C ALA A 235 8.31 -1.42 -22.45
N GLN A 236 9.46 -1.08 -21.85
CA GLN A 236 9.58 -0.67 -20.46
C GLN A 236 8.78 0.61 -20.16
N GLU A 237 8.77 1.58 -21.06
CA GLU A 237 8.04 2.83 -20.86
C GLU A 237 6.53 2.63 -21.07
N ALA A 238 6.16 1.82 -22.07
CA ALA A 238 4.77 1.57 -22.43
C ALA A 238 3.95 0.91 -21.31
N VAL A 239 4.57 0.13 -20.41
CA VAL A 239 3.88 -0.47 -19.26
C VAL A 239 3.46 0.54 -18.19
N TYR A 240 4.06 1.73 -18.16
CA TYR A 240 3.67 2.85 -17.27
C TYR A 240 2.75 3.87 -17.96
N ALA A 241 2.63 3.82 -19.29
CA ALA A 241 1.92 4.81 -20.08
C ALA A 241 0.45 4.44 -20.37
N GLY A 242 -0.36 5.46 -20.66
CA GLY A 242 -1.77 5.30 -21.07
C GLY A 242 -2.78 5.18 -19.92
N TYR A 243 -2.33 5.24 -18.67
CA TYR A 243 -3.20 5.34 -17.49
C TYR A 243 -3.50 6.80 -17.15
N ASP A 244 -4.70 7.04 -16.61
CA ASP A 244 -5.10 8.35 -16.08
C ASP A 244 -5.24 8.33 -14.54
N ALA A 245 -4.93 7.20 -13.91
CA ALA A 245 -4.71 7.12 -12.47
C ALA A 245 -3.64 6.08 -12.10
N ILE A 246 -2.99 6.29 -10.96
CA ILE A 246 -2.16 5.29 -10.30
C ILE A 246 -2.63 5.08 -8.86
N GLN A 247 -2.58 3.83 -8.39
CA GLN A 247 -2.83 3.48 -6.99
C GLN A 247 -1.53 2.98 -6.35
N LEU A 248 -1.17 3.52 -5.18
CA LEU A 248 0.12 3.25 -4.53
C LEU A 248 -0.01 2.36 -3.29
N LEU A 249 0.95 1.43 -3.15
CA LEU A 249 1.13 0.53 -2.01
C LEU A 249 2.63 0.40 -1.66
N PRO A 250 3.05 0.26 -0.39
CA PRO A 250 2.56 1.03 0.73
C PRO A 250 2.91 2.52 0.60
N VAL A 251 2.17 3.36 1.34
CA VAL A 251 2.49 4.79 1.46
C VAL A 251 2.53 5.30 2.90
N VAL A 252 1.94 4.57 3.85
CA VAL A 252 1.92 4.92 5.28
C VAL A 252 3.06 4.23 6.01
N PRO A 253 3.62 4.84 7.08
CA PRO A 253 4.64 4.18 7.90
C PRO A 253 4.17 2.81 8.38
N THR A 254 5.08 1.84 8.32
CA THR A 254 4.84 0.47 8.76
C THR A 254 5.57 0.20 10.07
N ILE A 255 5.41 -1.01 10.61
CA ILE A 255 6.21 -1.49 11.73
C ILE A 255 7.73 -1.45 11.45
N GLU A 256 8.51 -1.46 12.53
CA GLU A 256 9.98 -1.43 12.50
C GLU A 256 10.58 -2.71 13.10
N TYR A 257 11.91 -2.82 13.06
CA TYR A 257 12.63 -3.94 13.66
C TYR A 257 12.48 -3.93 15.19
N ARG A 258 11.78 -4.93 15.72
CA ARG A 258 11.72 -5.23 17.15
C ARG A 258 12.20 -6.66 17.38
N ARG A 259 13.52 -6.85 17.41
CA ARG A 259 14.11 -8.16 17.73
C ARG A 259 14.18 -8.36 19.24
N GLU A 260 13.74 -9.51 19.72
CA GLU A 260 13.72 -9.85 21.15
C GLU A 260 15.14 -9.90 21.77
N ASP A 261 16.18 -10.06 20.96
CA ASP A 261 17.55 -10.39 21.39
C ASP A 261 18.55 -9.21 21.34
N THR A 262 18.14 -8.00 20.95
CA THR A 262 19.11 -6.90 20.68
C THR A 262 18.86 -5.60 21.44
N SER A 263 19.95 -4.95 21.82
CA SER A 263 20.01 -3.74 22.65
C SER A 263 19.84 -2.45 21.84
N GLY A 264 18.74 -2.30 21.10
CA GLY A 264 18.43 -1.05 20.37
C GLY A 264 19.30 -0.77 19.14
N ASP A 265 20.12 -1.72 18.71
CA ASP A 265 21.05 -1.55 17.57
C ASP A 265 20.34 -1.31 16.22
N TYR A 266 19.03 -1.60 16.14
CA TYR A 266 18.20 -1.42 14.94
C TYR A 266 17.32 -0.16 14.97
N GLU A 267 17.38 0.62 16.05
CA GLU A 267 16.62 1.87 16.12
C GLU A 267 17.14 2.86 15.06
N PHE A 268 16.21 3.42 14.29
CA PHE A 268 16.55 4.42 13.27
C PHE A 268 16.96 5.78 13.87
N PHE A 269 16.57 6.04 15.12
CA PHE A 269 17.00 7.20 15.90
C PHE A 269 17.39 6.74 17.31
N SER A 270 18.69 6.59 17.57
CA SER A 270 19.19 6.08 18.85
C SER A 270 19.98 7.16 19.59
N VAL A 271 19.48 7.62 20.74
CA VAL A 271 20.13 8.67 21.54
C VAL A 271 21.27 8.08 22.36
N LEU A 272 22.50 8.57 22.13
CA LEU A 272 23.69 8.11 22.85
C LEU A 272 23.72 8.63 24.30
N GLY A 273 24.02 7.71 25.23
CA GLY A 273 24.17 8.03 26.66
C GLY A 273 22.87 8.08 27.46
N ASP A 274 21.72 7.81 26.85
CA ASP A 274 20.43 7.61 27.52
C ASP A 274 20.25 6.12 27.88
N THR A 275 21.22 5.54 28.62
CA THR A 275 21.11 4.16 29.15
C THR A 275 20.22 4.12 30.40
N ASP A 276 19.05 4.75 30.34
CA ASP A 276 18.05 4.73 31.42
C ASP A 276 16.94 3.70 31.17
N SER A 277 17.08 2.87 30.13
CA SER A 277 16.20 1.72 29.85
C SER A 277 16.42 0.53 30.80
N SER A 278 17.44 0.56 31.66
CA SER A 278 17.49 -0.35 32.82
C SER A 278 16.82 0.31 34.02
N VAL A 279 15.60 -0.12 34.31
CA VAL A 279 14.85 0.19 35.54
C VAL A 279 15.74 -0.12 36.76
N LYS A 280 16.43 0.89 37.29
CA LYS A 280 16.87 0.91 38.68
C LYS A 280 15.99 1.91 39.40
N PRO A 281 15.36 1.53 40.54
CA PRO A 281 14.61 2.49 41.33
C PRO A 281 15.54 3.62 41.75
N LEU A 282 15.22 4.83 41.28
CA LEU A 282 15.91 6.05 41.69
C LEU A 282 15.81 6.17 43.22
N SER A 283 16.93 6.48 43.86
CA SER A 283 16.94 6.88 45.26
C SER A 283 16.09 8.16 45.44
N PRO A 284 15.42 8.36 46.59
CA PRO A 284 14.51 9.48 46.82
C PRO A 284 15.13 10.89 46.72
N ASP A 285 16.45 10.99 46.56
CA ASP A 285 17.22 12.24 46.54
C ASP A 285 17.50 12.79 45.14
N ASN A 286 17.21 12.07 44.05
CA ASN A 286 17.30 12.63 42.69
C ASN A 286 16.00 13.38 42.32
N ARG A 287 15.73 14.48 43.03
CA ARG A 287 14.75 15.47 42.59
C ARG A 287 15.22 16.10 41.27
N LEU A 288 14.29 16.28 40.33
CA LEU A 288 14.40 16.98 39.04
C LEU A 288 15.09 18.36 39.16
N THR A 289 16.41 18.37 39.33
CA THR A 289 17.23 19.59 39.44
C THR A 289 17.95 19.93 38.14
N ASP A 290 17.71 19.18 37.06
CA ASP A 290 18.41 19.37 35.80
C ASP A 290 17.48 19.50 34.58
N LEU A 291 16.30 20.12 34.78
CA LEU A 291 15.42 20.58 33.70
C LEU A 291 15.88 21.93 33.08
N SER A 292 17.00 22.49 33.54
CA SER A 292 17.44 23.85 33.19
C SER A 292 18.72 23.93 32.34
N SER A 293 19.28 22.80 31.90
CA SER A 293 20.48 22.82 31.05
C SER A 293 20.19 22.32 29.64
N ASN A 294 20.39 23.20 28.65
CA ASN A 294 20.61 22.78 27.27
C ASN A 294 21.78 21.79 27.27
N LYS A 295 21.52 20.52 26.99
CA LYS A 295 22.56 19.49 26.91
C LYS A 295 22.85 19.18 25.47
N ASN A 296 24.14 19.20 25.12
CA ASN A 296 24.60 18.59 23.88
C ASN A 296 24.46 17.07 24.05
N THR A 297 23.63 16.47 23.21
CA THR A 297 23.45 15.02 23.11
C THR A 297 23.84 14.60 21.69
N GLN A 298 24.17 13.33 21.51
CA GLN A 298 24.41 12.76 20.19
C GLN A 298 23.36 11.69 19.94
N ALA A 299 22.96 11.53 18.69
CA ALA A 299 22.14 10.40 18.28
C ALA A 299 22.74 9.74 17.04
N VAL A 300 22.65 8.42 16.98
CA VAL A 300 22.90 7.63 15.77
C VAL A 300 21.62 7.63 14.96
N LEU A 301 21.72 8.11 13.73
CA LEU A 301 20.62 8.15 12.76
C LEU A 301 20.89 7.10 11.70
N ARG A 302 19.94 6.18 11.52
CA ARG A 302 19.99 5.15 10.47
C ARG A 302 18.87 5.37 9.49
N ARG A 303 19.18 5.24 8.21
CA ARG A 303 18.20 5.37 7.15
C ARG A 303 17.20 4.21 7.25
N PRO A 304 15.88 4.48 7.32
CA PRO A 304 14.89 3.41 7.32
C PRO A 304 14.95 2.58 6.04
N ASP A 305 15.04 1.26 6.20
CA ASP A 305 15.16 0.27 5.12
C ASP A 305 14.13 -0.87 5.26
N THR A 306 13.08 -0.65 6.06
CA THR A 306 12.00 -1.62 6.22
C THR A 306 11.32 -1.94 4.89
N GLN A 307 11.04 -3.23 4.71
CA GLN A 307 10.31 -3.81 3.60
C GLN A 307 9.01 -4.37 4.15
N ASN A 308 7.90 -3.96 3.58
CA ASN A 308 6.59 -4.39 3.99
C ASN A 308 5.59 -4.14 2.87
N TRP A 309 4.51 -4.93 2.87
CA TRP A 309 3.44 -4.79 1.89
C TRP A 309 2.55 -3.56 2.13
N GLY A 310 2.48 -3.07 3.37
CA GLY A 310 1.71 -1.89 3.74
C GLY A 310 0.55 -2.11 4.67
N TYR A 311 0.29 -3.37 5.05
CA TYR A 311 -0.82 -3.73 5.94
C TYR A 311 -0.39 -3.91 7.39
N ASP A 312 0.90 -4.04 7.68
CA ASP A 312 1.42 -4.06 9.05
C ASP A 312 1.64 -2.61 9.53
N VAL A 313 0.53 -1.93 9.81
CA VAL A 313 0.50 -0.50 10.14
C VAL A 313 0.32 -0.26 11.64
N PRO A 314 1.16 0.54 12.30
CA PRO A 314 1.00 0.91 13.70
C PRO A 314 0.00 2.07 13.91
N ILE A 315 -0.58 2.61 12.83
CA ILE A 315 -1.42 3.81 12.76
C ILE A 315 -0.72 5.13 13.11
N LEU A 316 0.25 5.13 14.02
CA LEU A 316 1.06 6.31 14.34
C LEU A 316 1.65 6.91 13.06
N GLY A 317 1.41 8.19 12.82
CA GLY A 317 2.01 8.90 11.71
C GLY A 317 1.42 8.52 10.35
N SER A 318 0.22 7.92 10.28
CA SER A 318 -0.47 7.64 9.02
C SER A 318 -0.72 8.88 8.14
N GLY A 319 -0.64 10.09 8.72
CA GLY A 319 -0.65 11.35 7.99
C GLY A 319 0.65 11.66 7.23
N THR A 320 1.73 10.94 7.51
CA THR A 320 3.05 11.07 6.87
C THR A 320 3.21 10.05 5.74
N THR A 321 4.39 10.07 5.09
CA THR A 321 4.78 9.04 4.14
C THR A 321 5.82 8.13 4.77
N ASN A 322 5.72 6.82 4.51
CA ASN A 322 6.71 5.84 4.97
C ASN A 322 8.12 6.31 4.58
N PRO A 323 9.03 6.53 5.54
CA PRO A 323 10.38 7.00 5.22
C PRO A 323 11.19 6.01 4.39
N SER A 324 10.89 4.71 4.46
CA SER A 324 11.66 3.71 3.69
C SER A 324 11.45 3.85 2.18
N VAL A 325 10.35 4.45 1.74
CA VAL A 325 10.05 4.71 0.31
C VAL A 325 10.51 6.09 -0.18
N LEU A 326 11.24 6.83 0.65
CA LEU A 326 11.76 8.17 0.32
C LEU A 326 13.26 8.13 0.09
N GLY A 327 13.69 8.46 -1.12
CA GLY A 327 15.09 8.72 -1.47
C GLY A 327 15.71 9.78 -0.56
N SER A 328 15.05 10.91 -0.36
CA SER A 328 15.59 12.05 0.39
C SER A 328 15.17 12.09 1.86
N LEU A 329 14.35 11.15 2.33
CA LEU A 329 13.67 11.20 3.65
C LEU A 329 12.88 12.51 3.88
N ARG A 330 12.44 13.19 2.79
CA ARG A 330 11.71 14.46 2.88
C ARG A 330 10.30 14.31 2.33
N PRO A 331 9.28 14.89 2.99
CA PRO A 331 7.91 15.01 2.45
C PRO A 331 7.84 15.67 1.06
N ASP A 332 8.79 16.55 0.73
CA ASP A 332 8.93 17.20 -0.58
C ASP A 332 8.93 16.21 -1.76
N GLU A 333 9.58 15.06 -1.62
CA GLU A 333 9.75 14.05 -2.68
C GLU A 333 8.40 13.53 -3.20
N VAL A 334 7.44 13.31 -2.29
CA VAL A 334 6.10 12.84 -2.65
C VAL A 334 5.33 13.91 -3.42
N ILE A 335 5.54 15.19 -3.09
CA ILE A 335 4.88 16.30 -3.75
C ILE A 335 5.47 16.54 -5.14
N ASP A 336 6.77 16.32 -5.32
CA ASP A 336 7.41 16.38 -6.64
C ASP A 336 6.87 15.27 -7.54
N PHE A 337 6.70 14.07 -7.00
CA PHE A 337 6.07 12.96 -7.73
C PHE A 337 4.64 13.29 -8.14
N ILE A 338 3.79 13.71 -7.19
CA ILE A 338 2.41 14.13 -7.47
C ILE A 338 2.37 15.25 -8.51
N ALA A 339 3.24 16.25 -8.37
CA ALA A 339 3.28 17.37 -9.31
C ALA A 339 3.75 16.95 -10.71
N THR A 340 4.59 15.91 -10.81
CA THR A 340 4.97 15.30 -12.09
C THR A 340 3.76 14.65 -12.75
N LEU A 341 2.97 13.86 -12.00
CA LEU A 341 1.75 13.22 -12.50
C LEU A 341 0.69 14.24 -12.94
N HIS A 342 0.45 15.28 -12.13
CA HIS A 342 -0.54 16.31 -12.45
C HIS A 342 -0.19 17.18 -13.67
N ASN A 343 1.10 17.30 -13.98
CA ASN A 343 1.60 18.06 -15.12
C ASN A 343 2.06 17.16 -16.29
N PHE A 344 1.71 15.88 -16.27
CA PHE A 344 2.08 14.92 -17.31
C PHE A 344 1.56 15.36 -18.69
N SER A 345 2.36 15.16 -19.74
CA SER A 345 2.18 15.80 -21.05
C SER A 345 0.89 15.41 -21.79
N GLU A 346 0.41 14.18 -21.63
CA GLU A 346 -0.84 13.69 -22.23
C GLU A 346 -2.10 13.95 -21.37
N GLY A 347 -1.94 14.75 -20.32
CA GLY A 347 -2.97 15.09 -19.35
C GLY A 347 -2.65 14.58 -17.94
N PRO A 348 -3.29 15.13 -16.90
CA PRO A 348 -3.02 14.76 -15.52
C PRO A 348 -3.28 13.29 -15.26
N ILE A 349 -2.36 12.64 -14.53
CA ILE A 349 -2.55 11.31 -13.96
C ILE A 349 -2.96 11.50 -12.49
N GLN A 350 -4.12 10.94 -12.12
CA GLN A 350 -4.63 11.01 -10.74
C GLN A 350 -3.81 10.11 -9.80
N LEU A 351 -3.58 10.57 -8.57
CA LEU A 351 -2.96 9.75 -7.52
C LEU A 351 -3.99 9.20 -6.53
N ILE A 352 -4.02 7.88 -6.35
CA ILE A 352 -4.87 7.19 -5.38
C ILE A 352 -4.00 6.63 -4.25
N TYR A 353 -4.26 7.05 -3.02
CA TYR A 353 -3.63 6.45 -1.85
C TYR A 353 -4.43 5.29 -1.31
N ASP A 354 -3.72 4.26 -0.87
CA ASP A 354 -4.28 3.23 -0.05
C ASP A 354 -4.29 3.60 1.44
N LEU A 355 -5.43 3.39 2.10
CA LEU A 355 -5.65 3.74 3.50
C LEU A 355 -6.08 2.51 4.30
N VAL A 356 -5.25 2.11 5.25
CA VAL A 356 -5.41 0.89 6.06
C VAL A 356 -5.80 1.28 7.50
N TYR A 357 -7.09 1.50 7.75
CA TYR A 357 -7.64 1.94 9.05
C TYR A 357 -8.62 0.93 9.69
N GLY A 358 -8.66 -0.31 9.20
CA GLY A 358 -9.46 -1.38 9.81
C GLY A 358 -8.81 -1.95 11.07
N HIS A 359 -7.48 -2.06 11.07
CA HIS A 359 -6.68 -2.66 12.15
C HIS A 359 -5.38 -1.89 12.38
N ALA A 360 -4.64 -2.29 13.42
CA ALA A 360 -3.26 -1.89 13.65
C ALA A 360 -2.42 -3.08 14.08
N ASP A 361 -1.15 -3.14 13.68
CA ASP A 361 -0.21 -4.13 14.21
C ASP A 361 0.03 -3.94 15.72
N ASN A 362 0.43 -5.01 16.43
CA ASN A 362 0.70 -4.98 17.86
C ASN A 362 1.79 -3.99 18.30
N GLN A 363 2.74 -3.62 17.44
CA GLN A 363 3.69 -2.53 17.75
C GLN A 363 2.99 -1.20 18.02
N ALA A 364 1.74 -1.01 17.57
CA ALA A 364 0.94 0.16 17.91
C ALA A 364 0.75 0.34 19.42
N LEU A 365 0.73 -0.75 20.20
CA LEU A 365 0.61 -0.72 21.66
C LEU A 365 1.81 -0.05 22.34
N GLU A 366 2.96 0.02 21.68
CA GLU A 366 4.16 0.69 22.20
C GLU A 366 4.17 2.21 21.92
N VAL A 367 3.34 2.69 20.99
CA VAL A 367 3.43 4.06 20.46
C VAL A 367 2.13 4.85 20.51
N MET A 368 0.99 4.20 20.76
CA MET A 368 -0.34 4.83 20.86
C MET A 368 -0.98 4.59 22.22
N THR A 369 -1.86 5.50 22.64
CA THR A 369 -2.71 5.29 23.83
C THR A 369 -3.70 4.14 23.60
N HIS A 370 -4.00 3.38 24.65
CA HIS A 370 -4.93 2.24 24.61
C HIS A 370 -6.33 2.64 24.12
N GLN A 371 -6.72 3.91 24.23
CA GLN A 371 -8.01 4.40 23.73
C GLN A 371 -8.21 4.17 22.22
N PHE A 372 -7.14 4.01 21.44
CA PHE A 372 -7.21 3.68 20.02
C PHE A 372 -7.67 2.26 19.72
N PHE A 373 -7.73 1.36 20.71
CA PHE A 373 -7.93 -0.07 20.47
C PHE A 373 -9.17 -0.61 21.17
N LYS A 374 -9.86 -1.55 20.51
CA LYS A 374 -10.98 -2.33 21.08
C LYS A 374 -10.52 -3.66 21.67
N GLY A 375 -9.37 -4.16 21.21
CA GLY A 375 -8.81 -5.46 21.61
C GLY A 375 -8.09 -6.15 20.44
N PRO A 376 -7.54 -7.34 20.67
CA PRO A 376 -6.74 -8.06 19.67
C PRO A 376 -7.60 -8.65 18.54
N ASN A 377 -7.01 -8.73 17.33
CA ASN A 377 -7.57 -9.39 16.15
C ASN A 377 -6.48 -10.20 15.40
N MET A 378 -6.80 -10.74 14.22
CA MET A 378 -5.84 -11.56 13.44
C MET A 378 -4.65 -10.78 12.84
N TYR A 379 -4.74 -9.45 12.79
CA TYR A 379 -3.72 -8.54 12.25
C TYR A 379 -3.02 -7.71 13.35
N GLY A 380 -3.29 -7.99 14.63
CA GLY A 380 -2.84 -7.17 15.76
C GLY A 380 -4.01 -6.71 16.62
N GLN A 381 -4.49 -5.48 16.41
CA GLN A 381 -5.52 -4.80 17.20
C GLN A 381 -6.65 -4.24 16.33
N ASP A 382 -7.90 -4.38 16.79
CA ASP A 382 -9.06 -3.68 16.25
C ASP A 382 -9.05 -2.21 16.67
N LEU A 383 -9.26 -1.30 15.72
CA LEU A 383 -9.29 0.14 16.00
C LEU A 383 -10.61 0.61 16.59
N ASN A 384 -10.53 1.52 17.55
CA ASN A 384 -11.68 2.11 18.25
C ASN A 384 -12.25 3.34 17.53
N HIS A 385 -12.64 3.15 16.27
CA HIS A 385 -13.29 4.19 15.46
C HIS A 385 -14.69 4.63 15.97
N GLN A 386 -15.22 4.01 17.03
CA GLN A 386 -16.46 4.43 17.69
C GLN A 386 -16.22 5.53 18.74
N LEU A 387 -14.99 5.65 19.27
CA LEU A 387 -14.65 6.74 20.18
C LEU A 387 -14.52 8.05 19.39
N PRO A 388 -15.31 9.10 19.68
CA PRO A 388 -15.35 10.31 18.85
C PRO A 388 -13.98 10.98 18.66
N GLN A 389 -13.13 10.97 19.68
CA GLN A 389 -11.80 11.56 19.62
C GLN A 389 -10.85 10.77 18.72
N VAL A 390 -10.85 9.44 18.80
CA VAL A 390 -10.06 8.56 17.92
C VAL A 390 -10.54 8.71 16.48
N ARG A 391 -11.85 8.64 16.23
CA ARG A 391 -12.42 8.84 14.89
C ARG A 391 -12.01 10.19 14.30
N ALA A 392 -12.06 11.26 15.09
CA ALA A 392 -11.65 12.60 14.64
C ALA A 392 -10.15 12.67 14.31
N ILE A 393 -9.29 12.01 15.10
CA ILE A 393 -7.85 11.94 14.85
C ILE A 393 -7.57 11.14 13.57
N LEU A 394 -8.21 9.99 13.36
CA LEU A 394 -8.02 9.19 12.14
C LEU A 394 -8.45 9.97 10.88
N LEU A 395 -9.60 10.67 10.91
CA LEU A 395 -10.00 11.53 9.80
C LEU A 395 -9.04 12.72 9.58
N GLU A 396 -8.44 13.25 10.65
CA GLU A 396 -7.42 14.29 10.53
C GLU A 396 -6.10 13.75 9.98
N MET A 397 -5.69 12.53 10.34
CA MET A 397 -4.55 11.83 9.72
C MET A 397 -4.78 11.67 8.23
N GLN A 398 -5.96 11.18 7.83
CA GLN A 398 -6.36 11.09 6.44
C GLN A 398 -6.33 12.45 5.75
N ARG A 399 -6.87 13.50 6.38
CA ARG A 399 -6.86 14.86 5.83
C ARG A 399 -5.43 15.34 5.56
N ARG A 400 -4.49 15.11 6.49
CA ARG A 400 -3.07 15.45 6.32
C ARG A 400 -2.46 14.65 5.17
N LYS A 401 -2.76 13.36 5.09
CA LYS A 401 -2.28 12.48 4.02
C LYS A 401 -2.76 12.95 2.65
N ILE A 402 -4.07 13.15 2.47
CA ILE A 402 -4.60 13.59 1.16
C ILE A 402 -4.11 14.99 0.80
N ASN A 403 -3.80 15.86 1.76
CA ASN A 403 -3.25 17.20 1.49
C ASN A 403 -1.83 17.20 0.91
N THR A 404 -1.15 16.05 0.77
CA THR A 404 0.03 15.98 -0.12
C THR A 404 -0.36 16.30 -1.57
N GLY A 405 -1.61 16.05 -1.95
CA GLY A 405 -2.15 16.33 -3.28
C GLY A 405 -2.82 15.15 -3.96
N ALA A 406 -3.22 14.12 -3.21
CA ALA A 406 -3.95 12.97 -3.76
C ALA A 406 -5.22 13.41 -4.52
N ASP A 407 -5.70 12.54 -5.40
CA ASP A 407 -6.94 12.69 -6.15
C ASP A 407 -7.98 11.63 -5.74
N GLY A 408 -7.50 10.50 -5.24
CA GLY A 408 -8.35 9.41 -4.77
C GLY A 408 -7.84 8.75 -3.50
N ILE A 409 -8.74 7.96 -2.90
CA ILE A 409 -8.42 7.03 -1.81
C ILE A 409 -8.98 5.64 -2.16
N ARG A 410 -8.24 4.59 -1.80
CA ARG A 410 -8.77 3.25 -1.56
C ARG A 410 -8.86 3.05 -0.06
N VAL A 411 -10.03 2.69 0.44
CA VAL A 411 -10.20 2.21 1.82
C VAL A 411 -10.02 0.70 1.78
N ASP A 412 -8.87 0.26 2.29
CA ASP A 412 -8.51 -1.14 2.39
C ASP A 412 -9.33 -1.83 3.49
N GLY A 413 -9.67 -3.11 3.28
CA GLY A 413 -10.36 -3.91 4.29
C GLY A 413 -11.67 -3.30 4.80
N GLY A 414 -12.51 -2.74 3.91
CA GLY A 414 -13.77 -2.08 4.27
C GLY A 414 -14.70 -2.95 5.14
N GLN A 415 -14.64 -4.28 4.96
CA GLN A 415 -15.39 -5.22 5.78
C GLN A 415 -14.89 -5.34 7.24
N ASP A 416 -13.69 -4.86 7.56
CA ASP A 416 -13.04 -5.03 8.88
C ASP A 416 -13.40 -3.91 9.86
N PHE A 417 -14.05 -2.84 9.38
CA PHE A 417 -14.55 -1.73 10.19
C PHE A 417 -15.79 -2.14 10.98
N ARG A 418 -15.56 -2.89 12.06
CA ARG A 418 -16.62 -3.53 12.85
C ARG A 418 -16.71 -2.97 14.26
N PHE A 419 -17.91 -3.00 14.82
CA PHE A 419 -18.11 -2.71 16.23
C PHE A 419 -19.21 -3.60 16.81
N PHE A 420 -19.10 -3.91 18.11
CA PHE A 420 -20.17 -4.58 18.82
C PHE A 420 -21.26 -3.56 19.17
N ASN A 421 -22.48 -3.79 18.67
CA ASN A 421 -23.64 -2.98 18.99
C ASN A 421 -24.43 -3.65 20.14
N PRO A 422 -24.40 -3.07 21.36
CA PRO A 422 -25.08 -3.67 22.52
C PRO A 422 -26.62 -3.59 22.42
N LEU A 423 -27.17 -2.75 21.53
CA LEU A 423 -28.63 -2.64 21.33
C LEU A 423 -29.19 -3.78 20.47
N THR A 424 -28.37 -4.33 19.58
CA THR A 424 -28.75 -5.42 18.68
C THR A 424 -28.11 -6.76 19.06
N ASP A 425 -27.15 -6.75 19.98
CA ASP A 425 -26.33 -7.90 20.41
C ASP A 425 -25.58 -8.53 19.22
N ARG A 426 -25.07 -7.68 18.32
CA ARG A 426 -24.40 -8.09 17.07
C ARG A 426 -23.15 -7.29 16.81
N VAL A 427 -22.22 -7.91 16.09
CA VAL A 427 -21.13 -7.18 15.44
C VAL A 427 -21.66 -6.61 14.13
N GLU A 428 -21.57 -5.29 14.00
CA GLU A 428 -22.07 -4.52 12.85
C GLU A 428 -20.92 -3.79 12.16
N GLN A 429 -21.12 -3.44 10.88
CA GLN A 429 -20.18 -2.62 10.12
C GLN A 429 -20.42 -1.13 10.36
N ASP A 430 -19.34 -0.37 10.50
CA ASP A 430 -19.38 1.08 10.69
C ASP A 430 -19.39 1.82 9.35
N ASP A 431 -20.43 1.59 8.56
CA ASP A 431 -20.60 2.22 7.25
C ASP A 431 -20.58 3.76 7.35
N ALA A 432 -21.08 4.33 8.46
CA ALA A 432 -21.03 5.77 8.70
C ALA A 432 -19.60 6.32 8.74
N TYR A 433 -18.64 5.55 9.29
CA TYR A 433 -17.24 5.94 9.27
C TYR A 433 -16.61 5.78 7.89
N LEU A 434 -16.89 4.67 7.19
CA LEU A 434 -16.43 4.44 5.82
C LEU A 434 -16.89 5.55 4.87
N LEU A 435 -18.15 5.98 4.98
CA LEU A 435 -18.68 7.12 4.24
C LEU A 435 -18.02 8.44 4.64
N ALA A 436 -17.75 8.64 5.93
CA ALA A 436 -17.03 9.83 6.40
C ALA A 436 -15.59 9.90 5.86
N MET A 437 -14.91 8.76 5.67
CA MET A 437 -13.60 8.71 5.00
C MET A 437 -13.70 9.18 3.55
N SER A 438 -14.76 8.85 2.82
CA SER A 438 -14.99 9.36 1.45
C SER A 438 -15.23 10.88 1.41
N ASP A 439 -15.73 11.46 2.50
CA ASP A 439 -16.14 12.87 2.57
C ASP A 439 -15.10 13.79 3.24
N VAL A 440 -13.88 13.30 3.47
CA VAL A 440 -12.77 14.14 3.97
C VAL A 440 -12.37 15.17 2.90
N VAL A 441 -12.52 16.44 3.25
CA VAL A 441 -12.16 17.57 2.38
C VAL A 441 -10.65 17.75 2.32
N GLN A 442 -10.09 17.69 1.12
CA GLN A 442 -8.75 18.18 0.85
C GLN A 442 -8.76 19.71 0.75
N ASP A 443 -7.77 20.37 1.35
CA ASP A 443 -7.55 21.82 1.23
C ASP A 443 -6.08 22.12 0.99
N ILE A 444 -5.78 22.57 -0.23
CA ILE A 444 -4.42 22.91 -0.66
C ILE A 444 -4.44 24.34 -1.20
N ASN A 445 -3.69 25.22 -0.53
CA ASN A 445 -3.55 26.63 -0.92
C ASN A 445 -4.89 27.36 -1.14
N GLY A 446 -5.94 27.00 -0.37
CA GLY A 446 -7.24 27.65 -0.44
C GLY A 446 -8.21 27.07 -1.46
N TYR A 447 -7.86 25.96 -2.13
CA TYR A 447 -8.74 25.21 -3.02
C TYR A 447 -9.19 23.92 -2.34
N ARG A 448 -10.50 23.69 -2.36
CA ARG A 448 -11.17 22.55 -1.70
C ARG A 448 -11.75 21.59 -2.73
N ARG A 449 -11.59 20.29 -2.48
CA ARG A 449 -12.20 19.21 -3.27
C ARG A 449 -12.37 17.94 -2.43
N LEU A 450 -13.27 17.07 -2.86
CA LEU A 450 -13.48 15.72 -2.37
C LEU A 450 -12.78 14.72 -3.30
N MET A 451 -12.27 13.64 -2.72
CA MET A 451 -11.50 12.64 -3.45
C MET A 451 -12.41 11.66 -4.19
N PHE A 452 -11.92 11.13 -5.31
CA PHE A 452 -12.43 9.87 -5.83
C PHE A 452 -12.27 8.77 -4.76
N THR A 453 -13.20 7.83 -4.65
CA THR A 453 -13.18 6.83 -3.56
C THR A 453 -13.42 5.43 -4.10
N ILE A 454 -12.53 4.52 -3.70
CA ILE A 454 -12.64 3.08 -3.87
C ILE A 454 -12.80 2.43 -2.50
N PHE A 455 -13.75 1.51 -2.36
CA PHE A 455 -13.87 0.64 -1.22
C PHE A 455 -13.45 -0.78 -1.58
N GLU A 456 -12.46 -1.32 -0.87
CA GLU A 456 -12.20 -2.75 -0.90
C GLU A 456 -13.10 -3.42 0.13
N ASP A 457 -14.29 -3.86 -0.29
CA ASP A 457 -15.25 -4.49 0.61
C ASP A 457 -15.84 -5.77 -0.01
N GLY A 458 -15.53 -6.90 0.61
CA GLY A 458 -15.93 -8.23 0.18
C GLY A 458 -17.02 -8.86 1.04
N ARG A 459 -17.76 -8.09 1.84
CA ARG A 459 -18.71 -8.65 2.83
C ARG A 459 -19.71 -9.61 2.18
N PRO A 460 -20.05 -10.74 2.84
CA PRO A 460 -19.85 -11.03 4.26
C PRO A 460 -18.52 -11.74 4.62
N TRP A 461 -17.43 -11.61 3.84
CA TRP A 461 -16.10 -12.10 4.24
C TRP A 461 -15.77 -11.81 5.71
N PRO A 462 -15.23 -12.79 6.48
CA PRO A 462 -14.76 -14.11 6.06
C PRO A 462 -15.78 -15.25 6.24
N GLN A 463 -17.09 -14.97 6.19
CA GLN A 463 -18.11 -16.02 6.28
C GLN A 463 -17.89 -17.11 5.20
N GLU A 464 -18.08 -18.38 5.57
CA GLU A 464 -18.01 -19.50 4.62
C GLU A 464 -18.93 -19.27 3.41
N GLY A 465 -18.39 -19.49 2.20
CA GLY A 465 -19.12 -19.33 0.94
C GLY A 465 -19.28 -17.88 0.48
N TRP A 466 -18.66 -16.90 1.15
CA TRP A 466 -18.63 -15.48 0.74
C TRP A 466 -18.29 -15.31 -0.76
N GLU A 467 -17.42 -16.17 -1.33
CA GLU A 467 -17.01 -16.11 -2.74
C GLU A 467 -18.21 -16.14 -3.71
N GLU A 468 -19.33 -16.72 -3.28
CA GLU A 468 -20.56 -16.87 -4.08
C GLU A 468 -21.74 -16.03 -3.57
N ILE A 469 -21.74 -15.62 -2.30
CA ILE A 469 -22.84 -14.84 -1.69
C ILE A 469 -22.55 -13.34 -1.58
N SER A 470 -21.29 -12.89 -1.67
CA SER A 470 -20.96 -11.47 -1.65
C SER A 470 -21.60 -10.75 -2.85
N ARG A 471 -22.22 -9.59 -2.56
CA ARG A 471 -22.85 -8.73 -3.58
C ARG A 471 -21.89 -7.67 -4.13
N TYR A 472 -20.89 -7.29 -3.35
CA TYR A 472 -19.89 -6.27 -3.71
C TYR A 472 -20.51 -4.90 -4.01
N ARG A 473 -21.58 -4.52 -3.32
CA ARG A 473 -22.40 -3.35 -3.67
C ARG A 473 -22.79 -2.47 -2.48
N GLU A 474 -22.44 -2.89 -1.27
CA GLU A 474 -22.98 -2.35 -0.03
C GLU A 474 -22.64 -0.86 0.17
N LEU A 475 -21.45 -0.42 -0.23
CA LEU A 475 -21.06 0.97 -0.09
C LEU A 475 -21.41 1.82 -1.31
N ILE A 476 -21.30 1.26 -2.53
CA ILE A 476 -21.71 1.98 -3.75
C ILE A 476 -23.22 2.17 -3.87
N GLU A 477 -24.05 1.36 -3.20
CA GLU A 477 -25.50 1.62 -3.08
C GLU A 477 -25.81 2.79 -2.13
N GLN A 478 -24.98 3.02 -1.10
CA GLN A 478 -25.09 4.14 -0.18
C GLN A 478 -24.42 5.42 -0.71
N LYS A 479 -23.37 5.26 -1.53
CA LYS A 479 -22.53 6.33 -2.09
C LYS A 479 -22.30 6.10 -3.60
N PRO A 480 -23.29 6.37 -4.46
CA PRO A 480 -23.26 6.00 -5.89
C PRO A 480 -22.16 6.66 -6.74
N GLU A 481 -21.51 7.69 -6.21
CA GLU A 481 -20.33 8.33 -6.80
C GLU A 481 -19.00 7.63 -6.49
N SER A 482 -19.00 6.64 -5.61
CA SER A 482 -17.81 5.82 -5.27
C SER A 482 -17.75 4.52 -6.08
N PHE A 483 -16.64 3.80 -5.95
CA PHE A 483 -16.42 2.49 -6.56
C PHE A 483 -16.14 1.46 -5.47
N GLN A 484 -16.41 0.20 -5.76
CA GLN A 484 -16.08 -0.92 -4.88
C GLN A 484 -15.32 -1.99 -5.66
N TRP A 485 -14.49 -2.78 -5.00
CA TRP A 485 -13.87 -3.94 -5.64
C TRP A 485 -14.93 -4.91 -6.17
N GLY A 486 -14.80 -5.31 -7.44
CA GLY A 486 -15.71 -6.27 -8.08
C GLY A 486 -15.38 -7.73 -7.77
N PRO A 487 -16.25 -8.68 -8.16
CA PRO A 487 -16.13 -10.09 -7.77
C PRO A 487 -14.86 -10.80 -8.31
N LEU A 488 -14.29 -10.32 -9.42
CA LEU A 488 -13.14 -10.96 -10.08
C LEU A 488 -11.78 -10.39 -9.62
N ILE A 489 -11.78 -9.32 -8.84
CA ILE A 489 -10.56 -8.65 -8.39
C ILE A 489 -10.08 -9.12 -7.00
N PHE A 490 -10.95 -9.78 -6.24
CA PHE A 490 -10.58 -10.34 -4.92
C PHE A 490 -9.66 -11.55 -5.04
N ALA A 491 -8.83 -11.73 -4.00
CA ALA A 491 -7.74 -12.72 -3.93
C ALA A 491 -8.11 -14.12 -4.43
N HIS A 492 -9.31 -14.64 -4.12
CA HIS A 492 -9.69 -16.03 -4.41
C HIS A 492 -9.78 -16.40 -5.92
N ASN A 493 -9.56 -15.46 -6.83
CA ASN A 493 -9.62 -15.68 -8.28
C ASN A 493 -8.28 -16.17 -8.86
N THR A 494 -8.29 -17.39 -9.39
CA THR A 494 -7.10 -18.11 -9.90
C THR A 494 -7.25 -18.55 -11.37
N PRO A 495 -7.08 -17.64 -12.33
CA PRO A 495 -7.19 -17.93 -13.77
C PRO A 495 -6.18 -18.97 -14.29
N SER A 496 -5.15 -19.32 -13.52
CA SER A 496 -4.21 -20.41 -13.83
C SER A 496 -4.87 -21.80 -13.86
N LEU A 497 -6.07 -21.97 -13.30
CA LEU A 497 -6.79 -23.24 -13.27
C LEU A 497 -7.62 -23.48 -14.55
N LYS A 498 -7.59 -24.71 -15.05
CA LYS A 498 -8.42 -25.15 -16.19
C LYS A 498 -9.90 -24.90 -15.90
N GLY A 499 -10.63 -24.34 -16.86
CA GLY A 499 -12.08 -24.09 -16.76
C GLY A 499 -12.46 -22.97 -15.79
N PHE A 500 -11.51 -22.14 -15.32
CA PHE A 500 -11.78 -21.03 -14.41
C PHE A 500 -12.89 -20.09 -14.92
N TRP A 501 -12.78 -19.64 -16.17
CA TRP A 501 -13.72 -18.68 -16.76
C TRP A 501 -15.14 -19.23 -16.95
N ASP A 502 -15.29 -20.52 -17.21
CA ASP A 502 -16.61 -21.17 -17.24
C ASP A 502 -17.23 -21.25 -15.84
N ARG A 503 -16.45 -21.70 -14.85
CA ARG A 503 -16.90 -21.74 -13.45
C ARG A 503 -17.31 -20.35 -12.93
N LYS A 504 -16.56 -19.32 -13.30
CA LYS A 504 -16.84 -17.93 -12.91
C LYS A 504 -17.82 -17.21 -13.83
N TRP A 505 -18.48 -17.91 -14.76
CA TRP A 505 -19.42 -17.26 -15.70
C TRP A 505 -20.49 -16.42 -15.01
N ARG A 506 -21.04 -16.88 -13.88
CA ARG A 506 -22.01 -16.09 -13.12
C ARG A 506 -21.42 -14.73 -12.73
N ARG A 507 -20.21 -14.71 -12.16
CA ARG A 507 -19.50 -13.49 -11.76
C ARG A 507 -19.13 -12.62 -12.97
N VAL A 508 -18.76 -13.23 -14.09
CA VAL A 508 -18.56 -12.52 -15.38
C VAL A 508 -19.85 -11.83 -15.83
N GLY A 509 -21.00 -12.51 -15.76
CA GLY A 509 -22.30 -11.91 -16.06
C GLY A 509 -22.65 -10.77 -15.11
N GLU A 510 -22.39 -10.93 -13.81
CA GLU A 510 -22.58 -9.86 -12.83
C GLU A 510 -21.74 -8.61 -13.17
N VAL A 511 -20.47 -8.78 -13.57
CA VAL A 511 -19.64 -7.66 -14.04
C VAL A 511 -20.34 -6.97 -15.20
N ILE A 512 -20.74 -7.71 -16.23
CA ILE A 512 -21.33 -7.16 -17.45
C ILE A 512 -22.63 -6.37 -17.22
N PHE A 513 -23.48 -6.79 -16.29
CA PHE A 513 -24.79 -6.18 -16.06
C PHE A 513 -24.86 -5.26 -14.83
N GLN A 514 -23.87 -5.28 -13.94
CA GLN A 514 -23.90 -4.55 -12.67
C GLN A 514 -22.56 -3.87 -12.31
N GLY A 515 -21.53 -3.99 -13.14
CA GLY A 515 -20.15 -3.59 -12.82
C GLY A 515 -19.78 -2.12 -13.06
N ASN A 516 -20.67 -1.23 -13.47
CA ASN A 516 -20.37 0.18 -13.77
C ASN A 516 -19.81 1.01 -12.60
N ARG A 517 -19.89 0.47 -11.37
CA ARG A 517 -19.32 1.02 -10.14
C ARG A 517 -18.32 0.07 -9.47
N TRP A 518 -17.78 -0.87 -10.24
CA TRP A 518 -16.75 -1.80 -9.77
C TRP A 518 -15.36 -1.46 -10.29
N ILE A 519 -14.35 -1.73 -9.46
CA ILE A 519 -13.00 -1.97 -9.94
C ILE A 519 -12.98 -3.37 -10.55
N THR A 520 -12.49 -3.46 -11.78
CA THR A 520 -12.54 -4.66 -12.63
C THR A 520 -11.15 -5.03 -13.10
N GLY A 521 -11.02 -6.24 -13.62
CA GLY A 521 -9.74 -6.88 -13.89
C GLY A 521 -9.58 -8.14 -13.05
N CYS A 522 -8.46 -8.82 -13.26
CA CYS A 522 -8.12 -10.05 -12.52
C CYS A 522 -6.65 -10.08 -12.07
N GLY A 523 -5.73 -9.33 -12.70
CA GLY A 523 -4.32 -9.26 -12.32
C GLY A 523 -4.04 -8.08 -11.39
N ASN A 524 -4.03 -8.32 -10.09
CA ASN A 524 -3.64 -7.34 -9.07
C ASN A 524 -2.74 -8.00 -8.00
N HIS A 525 -2.27 -7.22 -7.04
CA HIS A 525 -1.38 -7.73 -6.00
C HIS A 525 -1.92 -8.93 -5.21
N ASP A 526 -3.22 -8.97 -4.90
CA ASP A 526 -3.82 -10.03 -4.10
C ASP A 526 -4.03 -11.30 -4.91
N THR A 527 -4.57 -11.15 -6.12
CA THR A 527 -4.86 -12.30 -6.98
C THR A 527 -3.59 -12.97 -7.47
N VAL A 528 -2.56 -12.21 -7.84
CA VAL A 528 -1.26 -12.76 -8.25
C VAL A 528 -0.62 -13.52 -7.09
N ARG A 529 -0.64 -12.96 -5.86
CA ARG A 529 -0.17 -13.67 -4.68
C ARG A 529 -1.00 -14.93 -4.43
N ARG A 530 -2.32 -14.87 -4.51
CA ARG A 530 -3.15 -16.06 -4.31
C ARG A 530 -2.88 -17.13 -5.37
N GLY A 531 -2.52 -16.72 -6.58
CA GLY A 531 -2.09 -17.59 -7.66
C GLY A 531 -0.87 -18.44 -7.31
N THR A 532 0.10 -17.91 -6.54
CA THR A 532 1.26 -18.69 -6.08
C THR A 532 0.88 -19.72 -5.01
N GLN A 533 -0.20 -19.49 -4.27
CA GLN A 533 -0.68 -20.39 -3.21
C GLN A 533 -1.55 -21.56 -3.73
N VAL A 534 -1.74 -21.66 -5.06
CA VAL A 534 -2.46 -22.78 -5.68
C VAL A 534 -1.60 -24.04 -5.55
N LYS A 535 -2.18 -25.13 -5.02
CA LYS A 535 -1.48 -26.42 -4.98
C LYS A 535 -1.14 -26.90 -6.39
N THR A 536 0.05 -27.45 -6.56
CA THR A 536 0.58 -27.85 -7.88
C THR A 536 -0.10 -29.08 -8.47
N ASP A 537 -0.86 -29.84 -7.67
CA ASP A 537 -1.66 -31.00 -8.07
C ASP A 537 -3.05 -30.65 -8.65
N GLN A 538 -3.43 -29.36 -8.60
CA GLN A 538 -4.71 -28.89 -9.12
C GLN A 538 -4.77 -28.99 -10.65
N PRO A 539 -5.97 -28.96 -11.25
CA PRO A 539 -6.11 -29.00 -12.71
C PRO A 539 -5.62 -27.69 -13.35
N ILE A 540 -4.31 -27.57 -13.58
CA ILE A 540 -3.65 -26.39 -14.17
C ILE A 540 -3.99 -26.23 -15.65
N ASN A 541 -4.16 -24.98 -16.13
CA ASN A 541 -4.33 -24.67 -17.54
C ASN A 541 -2.98 -24.63 -18.29
N TRP A 542 -2.51 -25.81 -18.71
CA TRP A 542 -1.27 -25.96 -19.47
C TRP A 542 -1.30 -25.41 -20.91
N ASN A 543 -2.43 -24.83 -21.38
CA ASN A 543 -2.43 -24.08 -22.64
C ASN A 543 -1.73 -22.73 -22.51
N LEU A 544 -1.62 -22.20 -21.28
CA LEU A 544 -0.97 -20.91 -21.02
C LEU A 544 0.56 -21.03 -21.09
N GLY A 545 1.15 -22.13 -20.62
CA GLY A 545 2.59 -22.26 -20.55
C GLY A 545 3.07 -23.70 -20.38
N LYS A 546 4.39 -23.88 -20.49
CA LYS A 546 5.04 -25.19 -20.29
C LYS A 546 5.52 -25.41 -18.85
N THR A 547 5.60 -24.34 -18.07
CA THR A 547 6.06 -24.31 -16.68
C THR A 547 5.04 -23.56 -15.83
N LEU A 548 5.03 -23.79 -14.53
CA LEU A 548 4.12 -23.09 -13.60
C LEU A 548 4.30 -21.56 -13.64
N PRO A 549 5.54 -21.00 -13.66
CA PRO A 549 5.73 -19.56 -13.81
C PRO A 549 5.15 -18.99 -15.12
N ASN A 550 5.35 -19.68 -16.24
CA ASN A 550 4.75 -19.27 -17.52
C ASN A 550 3.21 -19.27 -17.47
N VAL A 551 2.62 -20.28 -16.82
CA VAL A 551 1.16 -20.36 -16.64
C VAL A 551 0.68 -19.19 -15.78
N LEU A 552 1.31 -18.93 -14.64
CA LEU A 552 0.94 -17.85 -13.73
C LEU A 552 1.02 -16.49 -14.43
N HIS A 553 2.16 -16.20 -15.06
CA HIS A 553 2.38 -14.93 -15.74
C HIS A 553 1.31 -14.69 -16.80
N LYS A 554 1.08 -15.64 -17.71
CA LYS A 554 0.07 -15.48 -18.77
C LYS A 554 -1.38 -15.57 -18.29
N ALA A 555 -1.64 -16.13 -17.11
CA ALA A 555 -2.96 -16.12 -16.51
C ALA A 555 -3.36 -14.72 -16.03
N TYR A 556 -2.42 -13.98 -15.43
CA TYR A 556 -2.66 -12.64 -14.87
C TYR A 556 -2.29 -11.49 -15.83
N ASN A 557 -1.41 -11.75 -16.80
CA ASN A 557 -1.08 -10.88 -17.93
C ASN A 557 -1.61 -11.51 -19.23
N ASN A 558 -2.94 -11.60 -19.32
CA ASN A 558 -3.62 -12.33 -20.39
C ASN A 558 -4.21 -11.36 -21.44
N PRO A 559 -3.75 -11.40 -22.71
CA PRO A 559 -4.24 -10.48 -23.73
C PRO A 559 -5.74 -10.59 -24.02
N ALA A 560 -6.34 -11.79 -23.99
CA ALA A 560 -7.78 -11.97 -24.18
C ALA A 560 -8.59 -11.38 -23.01
N THR A 561 -8.14 -11.61 -21.77
CA THR A 561 -8.77 -11.00 -20.58
C THR A 561 -8.67 -9.48 -20.63
N GLN A 562 -7.52 -8.94 -20.98
CA GLN A 562 -7.32 -7.48 -21.07
C GLN A 562 -8.16 -6.85 -22.19
N LEU A 563 -8.29 -7.52 -23.33
CA LEU A 563 -9.19 -7.11 -24.41
C LEU A 563 -10.65 -7.07 -23.95
N TRP A 564 -11.10 -8.08 -23.20
CA TRP A 564 -12.45 -8.12 -22.65
C TRP A 564 -12.67 -7.03 -21.59
N VAL A 565 -11.74 -6.85 -20.66
CA VAL A 565 -11.87 -5.88 -19.55
C VAL A 565 -11.82 -4.44 -20.09
N CYS A 566 -10.76 -4.07 -20.81
CA CYS A 566 -10.58 -2.71 -21.31
C CYS A 566 -11.49 -2.42 -22.52
N GLY A 567 -11.58 -3.34 -23.48
CA GLY A 567 -12.25 -3.11 -24.75
C GLY A 567 -13.77 -3.32 -24.73
N PHE A 568 -14.33 -4.01 -23.72
CA PHE A 568 -15.74 -4.41 -23.75
C PHE A 568 -16.49 -4.31 -22.42
N SER A 569 -15.85 -4.45 -21.26
CA SER A 569 -16.54 -4.59 -19.97
C SER A 569 -16.89 -3.25 -19.29
N PRO A 570 -17.98 -3.18 -18.51
CA PRO A 570 -18.25 -2.06 -17.60
C PRO A 570 -17.24 -1.96 -16.46
N GLY A 571 -17.27 -0.84 -15.74
CA GLY A 571 -16.44 -0.59 -14.57
C GLY A 571 -15.11 0.07 -14.88
N LEU A 572 -14.20 0.04 -13.91
CA LEU A 572 -12.87 0.65 -13.98
C LEU A 572 -11.80 -0.44 -13.99
N PRO A 573 -11.12 -0.67 -15.11
CA PRO A 573 -9.96 -1.57 -15.17
C PRO A 573 -8.84 -1.11 -14.23
N MET A 574 -8.32 -2.04 -13.44
CA MET A 574 -7.11 -1.85 -12.66
C MET A 574 -6.09 -2.93 -13.02
N ASP A 575 -4.92 -2.48 -13.46
CA ASP A 575 -3.77 -3.31 -13.74
C ASP A 575 -2.77 -3.25 -12.58
N PHE A 576 -1.86 -4.21 -12.53
CA PHE A 576 -0.76 -4.22 -11.58
C PHE A 576 0.58 -4.38 -12.29
N ILE A 577 1.53 -3.50 -11.97
CA ILE A 577 2.78 -3.37 -12.74
C ILE A 577 3.60 -4.67 -12.76
N ASN A 578 3.72 -5.39 -11.63
CA ASN A 578 4.47 -6.65 -11.61
C ASN A 578 3.84 -7.69 -12.54
N ALA A 579 2.51 -7.78 -12.59
CA ALA A 579 1.82 -8.68 -13.51
C ALA A 579 2.09 -8.29 -14.97
N ASN A 580 1.95 -7.00 -15.30
CA ASN A 580 2.16 -6.47 -16.65
C ASN A 580 3.61 -6.64 -17.15
N VAL A 581 4.58 -6.52 -16.25
CA VAL A 581 6.01 -6.71 -16.56
C VAL A 581 6.41 -8.19 -16.56
N GLY A 582 5.67 -9.06 -15.87
CA GLY A 582 6.10 -10.43 -15.60
C GLY A 582 7.20 -10.50 -14.54
N ALA A 583 7.19 -9.55 -13.60
CA ALA A 583 8.08 -9.60 -12.44
C ALA A 583 7.48 -10.50 -11.36
N PRO A 584 8.29 -11.30 -10.64
CA PRO A 584 7.83 -12.08 -9.49
C PRO A 584 7.05 -11.25 -8.48
N TRP A 585 6.18 -11.92 -7.73
CA TRP A 585 5.33 -11.27 -6.76
C TRP A 585 4.96 -12.12 -5.54
N GLY A 586 5.14 -11.56 -4.35
CA GLY A 586 4.79 -12.16 -3.05
C GLY A 586 4.77 -11.11 -1.92
N PHE A 587 4.22 -11.46 -0.76
CA PHE A 587 4.12 -10.54 0.40
C PHE A 587 5.35 -10.68 1.31
N PHE A 588 6.48 -10.18 0.83
CA PHE A 588 7.74 -10.22 1.55
C PHE A 588 7.91 -9.06 2.52
N ARG A 589 8.43 -9.35 3.71
CA ARG A 589 8.69 -8.35 4.78
C ARG A 589 9.91 -8.72 5.61
N ASN A 590 10.69 -7.73 6.02
CA ASN A 590 11.92 -7.92 6.80
C ASN A 590 11.81 -7.46 8.27
N THR A 591 10.61 -7.13 8.73
CA THR A 591 10.36 -6.58 10.07
C THR A 591 9.91 -7.63 11.10
N ASP A 592 9.55 -8.83 10.65
CA ASP A 592 8.87 -9.85 11.46
C ASP A 592 9.88 -10.83 12.12
N ASP A 593 10.28 -10.53 13.35
CA ASP A 593 11.19 -11.40 14.12
C ASP A 593 10.48 -12.60 14.76
N GLN A 594 9.24 -12.41 15.23
CA GLN A 594 8.50 -13.41 15.99
C GLN A 594 7.89 -14.48 15.08
N TYR A 595 7.24 -14.05 13.99
CA TYR A 595 6.50 -14.92 13.09
C TYR A 595 7.20 -15.12 11.74
N GLY A 596 8.34 -14.47 11.48
CA GLY A 596 9.02 -14.51 10.18
C GLY A 596 9.19 -15.92 9.59
N VAL A 597 9.55 -16.92 10.39
CA VAL A 597 9.68 -18.32 9.91
C VAL A 597 8.32 -18.92 9.51
N LYS A 598 7.26 -18.63 10.26
CA LYS A 598 5.88 -19.02 9.91
C LYS A 598 5.46 -18.37 8.59
N VAL A 599 5.72 -17.09 8.43
CA VAL A 599 5.34 -16.35 7.22
C VAL A 599 6.06 -16.92 6.01
N VAL A 600 7.37 -17.18 6.13
CA VAL A 600 8.11 -17.90 5.09
C VAL A 600 7.43 -19.21 4.78
N SER A 601 7.06 -20.00 5.80
CA SER A 601 6.41 -21.30 5.59
C SER A 601 5.11 -21.22 4.79
N GLU A 602 4.37 -20.11 4.88
CA GLU A 602 3.13 -19.86 4.12
C GLU A 602 3.41 -19.39 2.68
N GLU A 603 4.58 -18.82 2.41
CA GLU A 603 4.97 -18.24 1.11
C GLU A 603 5.87 -19.16 0.26
N ILE A 604 6.29 -20.34 0.74
CA ILE A 604 7.23 -21.25 0.02
C ILE A 604 6.78 -21.61 -1.40
N SER A 605 5.46 -21.74 -1.61
CA SER A 605 4.87 -22.00 -2.93
C SER A 605 5.26 -20.96 -3.99
N PHE A 606 5.73 -19.79 -3.58
CA PHE A 606 6.40 -18.80 -4.43
C PHE A 606 7.54 -19.42 -5.25
N LEU A 607 8.35 -20.31 -4.68
CA LEU A 607 9.45 -20.96 -5.38
C LEU A 607 8.96 -21.76 -6.59
N ASP A 608 7.85 -22.50 -6.45
CA ASP A 608 7.31 -23.33 -7.53
C ASP A 608 6.66 -22.49 -8.65
N TRP A 609 6.00 -21.39 -8.27
CA TRP A 609 5.16 -20.61 -9.16
C TRP A 609 5.82 -19.37 -9.76
N GLN A 610 6.93 -18.88 -9.21
CA GLN A 610 7.57 -17.62 -9.65
C GLN A 610 9.02 -17.79 -10.06
N ILE A 611 9.70 -18.86 -9.65
CA ILE A 611 11.12 -19.06 -9.89
C ILE A 611 11.33 -20.21 -10.88
N GLU A 612 11.97 -19.89 -12.00
CA GLU A 612 12.48 -20.91 -12.93
C GLU A 612 13.88 -21.39 -12.47
N PRO A 613 14.24 -22.67 -12.67
CA PRO A 613 15.55 -23.18 -12.26
C PRO A 613 16.73 -22.41 -12.87
N ASP A 614 16.63 -22.02 -14.15
CA ASP A 614 17.66 -21.24 -14.85
C ASP A 614 17.75 -19.78 -14.34
N MET A 615 16.64 -19.21 -13.88
CA MET A 615 16.65 -17.93 -13.17
C MET A 615 17.42 -18.06 -11.86
N TYR A 616 17.26 -19.15 -11.11
CA TYR A 616 17.98 -19.38 -9.87
C TYR A 616 19.49 -19.51 -10.07
N ASP A 617 19.99 -19.89 -11.25
CA ASP A 617 21.43 -20.00 -11.50
C ASP A 617 22.14 -18.64 -11.55
N LEU A 618 21.42 -17.55 -11.79
CA LEU A 618 21.96 -16.20 -11.88
C LEU A 618 22.51 -15.72 -10.54
N ALA A 619 23.74 -15.22 -10.48
CA ALA A 619 24.43 -14.89 -9.22
C ALA A 619 23.70 -13.85 -8.36
N GLU A 620 22.96 -12.95 -9.01
CA GLU A 620 22.16 -11.88 -8.41
C GLU A 620 20.82 -12.33 -7.85
N VAL A 621 20.38 -13.56 -8.14
CA VAL A 621 19.12 -14.14 -7.65
C VAL A 621 19.39 -14.92 -6.36
N TYR A 622 18.66 -14.61 -5.28
CA TYR A 622 18.87 -15.20 -3.93
C TYR A 622 20.32 -15.17 -3.41
N PRO A 623 21.00 -14.01 -3.45
CA PRO A 623 22.43 -13.93 -3.10
C PRO A 623 22.69 -14.29 -1.63
N GLN A 624 21.79 -13.94 -0.70
CA GLN A 624 21.99 -14.22 0.72
C GLN A 624 21.80 -15.72 1.01
N LEU A 625 20.76 -16.34 0.46
CA LEU A 625 20.55 -17.78 0.61
C LEU A 625 21.68 -18.60 -0.03
N LYS A 626 22.20 -18.17 -1.18
CA LYS A 626 23.37 -18.81 -1.81
C LYS A 626 24.63 -18.71 -0.95
N GLN A 627 24.84 -17.59 -0.25
CA GLN A 627 25.93 -17.45 0.72
C GLN A 627 25.74 -18.37 1.94
N MET A 628 24.50 -18.70 2.31
CA MET A 628 24.21 -19.71 3.34
C MET A 628 24.43 -21.14 2.86
N GLY A 629 24.55 -21.38 1.55
CA GLY A 629 24.87 -22.69 0.97
C GLY A 629 23.81 -23.26 0.02
N PHE A 630 22.67 -22.59 -0.15
CA PHE A 630 21.62 -22.98 -1.10
C PHE A 630 22.03 -22.61 -2.53
N ARG A 631 22.97 -23.36 -3.12
CA ARG A 631 23.55 -23.00 -4.44
C ARG A 631 22.76 -23.57 -5.61
N GLU A 632 22.00 -24.62 -5.38
CA GLU A 632 21.14 -25.25 -6.38
C GLU A 632 19.66 -24.98 -6.04
N PHE A 633 18.79 -24.88 -7.04
CA PHE A 633 17.38 -24.55 -6.81
C PHE A 633 16.64 -25.64 -6.02
N GLU A 634 16.89 -26.91 -6.34
CA GLU A 634 16.27 -28.07 -5.67
C GLU A 634 16.59 -28.07 -4.17
N GLN A 635 17.82 -27.71 -3.81
CA GLN A 635 18.25 -27.58 -2.41
C GLN A 635 17.40 -26.58 -1.61
N LEU A 636 17.13 -25.40 -2.19
CA LEU A 636 16.30 -24.39 -1.54
C LEU A 636 14.83 -24.85 -1.47
N ARG A 637 14.31 -25.35 -2.58
CA ARG A 637 12.91 -25.79 -2.68
C ARG A 637 12.61 -26.91 -1.69
N ASP A 638 13.42 -27.95 -1.67
CA ASP A 638 13.17 -29.15 -0.88
C ASP A 638 13.35 -28.86 0.62
N PHE A 639 14.36 -28.06 1.02
CA PHE A 639 14.48 -27.58 2.39
C PHE A 639 13.26 -26.75 2.82
N SER A 640 12.81 -25.84 1.95
CA SER A 640 11.67 -25.00 2.22
C SER A 640 10.41 -25.84 2.42
N GLN A 641 10.07 -26.72 1.47
CA GLN A 641 8.90 -27.60 1.57
C GLN A 641 8.92 -28.42 2.86
N THR A 642 10.09 -28.93 3.26
CA THR A 642 10.15 -29.72 4.49
C THR A 642 10.09 -28.86 5.76
N LEU A 643 10.58 -27.61 5.72
CA LEU A 643 10.31 -26.64 6.77
C LEU A 643 8.80 -26.38 6.91
N GLN A 644 8.06 -26.27 5.81
CA GLN A 644 6.60 -26.12 5.84
C GLN A 644 5.93 -27.30 6.56
N GLU A 645 6.28 -28.54 6.20
CA GLU A 645 5.76 -29.75 6.84
C GLU A 645 6.05 -29.77 8.34
N ALA A 646 7.29 -29.44 8.73
CA ALA A 646 7.70 -29.37 10.13
C ALA A 646 6.89 -28.30 10.91
N MET A 647 6.73 -27.10 10.35
CA MET A 647 5.95 -26.02 10.96
C MET A 647 4.49 -26.44 11.19
N VAL A 648 3.85 -27.07 10.19
CA VAL A 648 2.46 -27.54 10.31
C VAL A 648 2.35 -28.67 11.36
N SER A 649 3.29 -29.61 11.37
CA SER A 649 3.25 -30.77 12.28
C SER A 649 3.43 -30.42 13.76
N THR A 650 4.08 -29.29 14.04
CA THR A 650 4.42 -28.82 15.40
C THR A 650 3.50 -27.68 15.88
N ASP A 651 2.39 -27.45 15.17
CA ASP A 651 1.49 -26.30 15.43
C ASP A 651 2.26 -24.97 15.52
N TYR A 652 3.23 -24.81 14.62
CA TYR A 652 4.09 -23.64 14.47
C TYR A 652 5.02 -23.33 15.66
N ASN A 653 5.32 -24.32 16.52
CA ASN A 653 6.28 -24.17 17.61
C ASN A 653 7.75 -24.20 17.10
N LEU A 654 8.38 -23.03 16.98
CA LEU A 654 9.75 -22.90 16.46
C LEU A 654 10.80 -23.74 17.19
N GLN A 655 10.65 -23.94 18.49
CA GLN A 655 11.62 -24.71 19.27
C GLN A 655 11.51 -26.22 18.94
N GLU A 656 10.29 -26.70 18.74
CA GLU A 656 10.03 -28.07 18.29
C GLU A 656 10.50 -28.26 16.85
N VAL A 657 10.24 -27.29 15.96
CA VAL A 657 10.73 -27.30 14.56
C VAL A 657 12.25 -27.40 14.52
N ALA A 658 12.96 -26.53 15.25
CA ALA A 658 14.42 -26.58 15.33
C ALA A 658 14.91 -27.95 15.83
N THR A 659 14.19 -28.56 16.78
CA THR A 659 14.51 -29.88 17.32
C THR A 659 14.32 -30.99 16.28
N ILE A 660 13.18 -31.00 15.56
CA ILE A 660 12.89 -31.96 14.49
C ILE A 660 13.90 -31.82 13.36
N CYS A 661 14.13 -30.58 12.89
CA CYS A 661 15.11 -30.30 11.86
C CYS A 661 16.51 -30.78 12.27
N SER A 662 16.95 -30.51 13.50
CA SER A 662 18.27 -30.98 14.00
C SER A 662 18.39 -32.50 14.17
N ARG A 663 17.29 -33.22 14.41
CA ARG A 663 17.31 -34.70 14.51
C ARG A 663 17.31 -35.38 13.14
N CYS A 664 16.70 -34.74 12.16
CA CYS A 664 16.62 -35.24 10.80
C CYS A 664 17.75 -34.76 9.88
N LEU A 665 18.44 -33.67 10.25
CA LEU A 665 19.54 -33.07 9.50
C LEU A 665 20.79 -33.01 10.38
N GLY A 666 21.87 -33.66 9.95
CA GLY A 666 23.13 -33.74 10.70
C GLY A 666 23.77 -35.14 10.71
N PRO A 667 24.90 -35.34 11.40
CA PRO A 667 25.70 -36.56 11.30
C PRO A 667 25.06 -37.83 11.92
N ASN A 668 23.93 -37.71 12.63
CA ASN A 668 23.24 -38.84 13.26
C ASN A 668 21.72 -38.73 13.06
N ILE A 669 21.19 -39.47 12.07
CA ILE A 669 19.78 -39.45 11.64
C ILE A 669 18.95 -40.63 12.15
N ASP A 670 19.50 -41.44 13.06
CA ASP A 670 18.87 -42.69 13.54
C ASP A 670 17.52 -42.47 14.25
N SER A 671 17.16 -41.22 14.53
CA SER A 671 15.94 -40.81 15.24
C SER A 671 15.07 -39.83 14.43
N CYS A 672 15.24 -39.78 13.10
CA CYS A 672 14.45 -38.87 12.28
C CYS A 672 12.98 -39.31 12.20
N GLU A 673 12.07 -38.37 12.53
CA GLU A 673 10.62 -38.58 12.55
C GLU A 673 9.95 -38.18 11.22
N LEU A 674 10.68 -37.50 10.33
CA LEU A 674 10.22 -37.03 9.01
C LEU A 674 11.18 -37.51 7.90
N PRO A 675 10.87 -38.62 7.21
CA PRO A 675 11.75 -39.22 6.19
C PRO A 675 12.21 -38.25 5.09
N THR A 676 11.35 -37.30 4.70
CA THR A 676 11.64 -36.25 3.72
C THR A 676 12.82 -35.36 4.14
N LEU A 677 12.98 -35.05 5.43
CA LEU A 677 14.15 -34.31 5.93
C LEU A 677 15.43 -35.14 5.90
N ALA A 678 15.36 -36.46 6.11
CA ALA A 678 16.57 -37.29 6.12
C ALA A 678 17.22 -37.36 4.72
N GLU A 679 16.43 -37.29 3.65
CA GLU A 679 16.90 -37.27 2.26
C GLU A 679 17.72 -36.01 1.94
N LEU A 680 17.40 -34.87 2.57
CA LEU A 680 18.15 -33.62 2.43
C LEU A 680 19.57 -33.68 3.02
N ASN A 681 19.85 -34.65 3.88
CA ASN A 681 21.13 -34.78 4.58
C ASN A 681 22.27 -35.27 3.67
N GLU A 682 21.95 -35.83 2.49
CA GLU A 682 22.92 -36.21 1.46
C GLU A 682 23.36 -35.03 0.57
N SER A 683 22.71 -33.87 0.70
CA SER A 683 23.00 -32.68 -0.10
C SER A 683 24.27 -31.94 0.33
N SER A 684 24.83 -31.09 -0.55
CA SER A 684 26.01 -30.26 -0.24
C SER A 684 25.77 -29.18 0.84
N LEU A 685 24.57 -29.13 1.43
CA LEU A 685 24.12 -28.16 2.44
C LEU A 685 24.55 -28.51 3.88
N ALA A 686 25.32 -29.58 4.08
CA ALA A 686 25.70 -30.09 5.40
C ALA A 686 26.27 -29.02 6.37
N GLY A 687 26.84 -27.92 5.88
CA GLY A 687 27.36 -26.83 6.70
C GLY A 687 26.29 -25.96 7.38
N PHE A 688 25.23 -25.57 6.67
CA PHE A 688 24.14 -24.74 7.23
C PHE A 688 23.14 -25.58 8.03
N LEU A 689 22.80 -26.76 7.48
CA LEU A 689 21.82 -27.68 8.08
C LEU A 689 22.35 -28.40 9.33
N ALA A 690 23.66 -28.43 9.55
CA ALA A 690 24.22 -28.98 10.78
C ALA A 690 23.83 -28.12 11.99
N ASN A 691 23.14 -28.73 12.95
CA ASN A 691 22.71 -28.10 14.21
C ASN A 691 21.82 -26.88 13.96
N LEU A 692 20.64 -27.07 13.36
CA LEU A 692 19.64 -26.03 13.17
C LEU A 692 19.02 -25.61 14.51
N ASP A 693 19.06 -24.31 14.79
CA ASP A 693 18.44 -23.69 15.96
C ASP A 693 17.49 -22.57 15.52
N VAL A 694 16.73 -22.03 16.48
CA VAL A 694 15.78 -20.93 16.21
C VAL A 694 16.49 -19.71 15.58
N PRO A 695 17.67 -19.24 16.06
CA PRO A 695 18.39 -18.16 15.40
C PRO A 695 18.75 -18.42 13.94
N LYS A 696 19.21 -19.64 13.57
CA LYS A 696 19.48 -19.98 12.16
C LYS A 696 18.22 -20.01 11.31
N LEU A 697 17.11 -20.51 11.84
CA LEU A 697 15.81 -20.49 11.14
C LEU A 697 15.34 -19.04 10.91
N LYS A 698 15.44 -18.16 11.91
CA LYS A 698 15.14 -16.73 11.77
C LYS A 698 16.05 -16.06 10.74
N LYS A 699 17.35 -16.40 10.73
CA LYS A 699 18.31 -15.89 9.73
C LYS A 699 17.97 -16.34 8.31
N PHE A 700 17.61 -17.61 8.12
CA PHE A 700 17.10 -18.10 6.84
C PHE A 700 15.85 -17.35 6.41
N ALA A 701 14.90 -17.17 7.33
CA ALA A 701 13.65 -16.51 7.02
C ALA A 701 13.84 -15.05 6.59
N MET A 702 14.72 -14.32 7.28
CA MET A 702 15.10 -12.96 6.90
C MET A 702 15.70 -12.91 5.49
N ALA A 703 16.67 -13.78 5.19
CA ALA A 703 17.31 -13.82 3.87
C ALA A 703 16.32 -14.21 2.76
N PHE A 704 15.41 -15.16 3.02
CA PHE A 704 14.36 -15.53 2.07
C PHE A 704 13.44 -14.35 1.77
N MET A 705 13.02 -13.61 2.80
CA MET A 705 12.16 -12.44 2.65
C MET A 705 12.83 -11.31 1.88
N GLU A 706 14.07 -10.97 2.24
CA GLU A 706 14.80 -9.88 1.58
C GLU A 706 15.18 -10.20 0.13
N ASP A 707 15.69 -11.42 -0.12
CA ASP A 707 16.02 -11.86 -1.47
C ASP A 707 14.75 -11.98 -2.35
N GLY A 708 13.64 -12.48 -1.79
CA GLY A 708 12.35 -12.56 -2.48
C GLY A 708 11.75 -11.18 -2.80
N HIS A 709 11.85 -10.22 -1.87
CA HIS A 709 11.43 -8.84 -2.08
C HIS A 709 12.24 -8.17 -3.20
N ASP A 710 13.56 -8.36 -3.22
CA ASP A 710 14.44 -7.82 -4.26
C ASP A 710 14.08 -8.33 -5.66
N LEU A 711 13.71 -9.62 -5.78
CA LEU A 711 13.20 -10.20 -7.04
C LEU A 711 11.89 -9.59 -7.51
N CYS A 712 11.07 -9.07 -6.59
CA CYS A 712 9.83 -8.39 -6.95
C CYS A 712 10.09 -7.02 -7.63
N ASN A 713 11.31 -6.49 -7.61
CA ASN A 713 11.64 -5.25 -8.30
C ASN A 713 11.49 -5.41 -9.82
N VAL A 714 10.56 -4.66 -10.41
CA VAL A 714 10.20 -4.76 -11.83
C VAL A 714 11.35 -4.45 -12.77
N SER A 715 12.36 -3.69 -12.32
CA SER A 715 13.53 -3.39 -13.14
C SER A 715 14.37 -4.62 -13.48
N ARG A 716 14.26 -5.70 -12.71
CA ARG A 716 14.93 -6.98 -12.98
C ARG A 716 14.33 -7.73 -14.18
N SER A 717 13.13 -7.34 -14.61
CA SER A 717 12.40 -7.98 -15.70
C SER A 717 12.30 -7.13 -16.97
N TYR A 718 12.85 -5.91 -17.00
CA TYR A 718 12.73 -5.00 -18.14
C TYR A 718 13.20 -5.60 -19.47
N ASP A 719 14.31 -6.33 -19.47
CA ASP A 719 14.86 -6.96 -20.68
C ASP A 719 14.00 -8.13 -21.21
N ARG A 720 13.00 -8.57 -20.44
CA ARG A 720 12.11 -9.69 -20.78
C ARG A 720 10.71 -9.24 -21.21
N ILE A 721 10.43 -7.93 -21.18
CA ILE A 721 9.12 -7.41 -21.59
C ILE A 721 8.97 -7.57 -23.10
N ASP A 722 7.90 -8.26 -23.51
CA ASP A 722 7.54 -8.38 -24.92
C ASP A 722 6.98 -7.04 -25.44
N GLN A 723 7.65 -6.44 -26.42
CA GLN A 723 7.25 -5.17 -27.03
C GLN A 723 5.85 -5.23 -27.65
N SER A 724 5.46 -6.35 -28.25
CA SER A 724 4.15 -6.52 -28.88
C SER A 724 3.02 -6.54 -27.85
N ILE A 725 3.24 -7.21 -26.70
CA ILE A 725 2.30 -7.21 -25.56
C ILE A 725 2.19 -5.81 -24.96
N ALA A 726 3.32 -5.15 -24.70
CA ALA A 726 3.33 -3.80 -24.11
C ALA A 726 2.60 -2.78 -25.01
N THR A 727 2.82 -2.85 -26.32
CA THR A 727 2.17 -2.00 -27.32
C THR A 727 0.66 -2.28 -27.39
N PHE A 728 0.27 -3.56 -27.39
CA PHE A 728 -1.13 -3.97 -27.38
C PHE A 728 -1.89 -3.47 -26.13
N HIS A 729 -1.28 -3.60 -24.95
CA HIS A 729 -1.86 -3.08 -23.71
C HIS A 729 -2.02 -1.56 -23.72
N LEU A 730 -1.02 -0.82 -24.24
CA LEU A 730 -1.11 0.62 -24.40
C LEU A 730 -2.26 1.01 -25.34
N ALA A 731 -2.39 0.31 -26.47
CA ALA A 731 -3.48 0.54 -27.43
C ALA A 731 -4.86 0.30 -26.81
N LEU A 732 -5.03 -0.74 -25.96
CA LEU A 732 -6.28 -1.00 -25.25
C LEU A 732 -6.66 0.12 -24.28
N ARG A 733 -5.69 0.63 -23.49
CA ARG A 733 -5.95 1.75 -22.58
C ARG A 733 -6.35 3.02 -23.32
N GLN A 734 -5.65 3.32 -24.42
CA GLN A 734 -6.00 4.44 -25.30
C GLN A 734 -7.37 4.24 -25.98
N TYR A 735 -7.73 3.00 -26.31
CA TYR A 735 -9.06 2.66 -26.81
C TYR A 735 -10.13 2.93 -25.78
N ARG A 736 -9.93 2.49 -24.52
CA ARG A 736 -10.83 2.75 -23.40
C ARG A 736 -11.03 4.24 -23.16
N ARG A 737 -9.94 5.02 -23.15
CA ARG A 737 -9.99 6.49 -22.99
C ARG A 737 -10.81 7.19 -24.06
N ARG A 738 -10.80 6.67 -25.31
CA ARG A 738 -11.61 7.20 -26.42
C ARG A 738 -13.08 6.77 -26.34
N HIS A 739 -13.38 5.72 -25.58
CA HIS A 739 -14.73 5.16 -25.42
C HIS A 739 -15.13 5.08 -23.93
N PRO A 740 -15.21 6.21 -23.21
CA PRO A 740 -15.49 6.22 -21.77
C PRO A 740 -16.86 5.62 -21.40
N TRP A 741 -17.81 5.64 -22.34
CA TRP A 741 -19.13 4.99 -22.19
C TRP A 741 -19.03 3.47 -21.97
N LEU A 742 -17.89 2.85 -22.29
CA LEU A 742 -17.66 1.44 -21.97
C LEU A 742 -17.69 1.17 -20.46
N GLN A 743 -17.55 2.19 -19.62
CA GLN A 743 -17.72 2.06 -18.17
C GLN A 743 -19.14 1.67 -17.75
N ASP A 744 -20.16 2.00 -18.54
CA ASP A 744 -21.56 1.76 -18.18
C ASP A 744 -21.97 0.30 -18.37
N ASN A 745 -23.01 -0.16 -17.68
CA ASN A 745 -23.50 -1.54 -17.84
C ASN A 745 -24.10 -1.78 -19.23
N LEU A 746 -24.09 -3.03 -19.67
CA LEU A 746 -24.83 -3.41 -20.87
C LEU A 746 -26.33 -3.16 -20.70
N THR A 747 -26.97 -2.77 -21.80
CA THR A 747 -28.39 -2.45 -21.92
C THR A 747 -29.13 -3.50 -22.76
N GLY A 748 -30.45 -3.41 -22.86
CA GLY A 748 -31.26 -4.37 -23.64
C GLY A 748 -30.99 -4.42 -25.16
N ARG A 749 -30.13 -3.54 -25.70
CA ARG A 749 -29.67 -3.56 -27.09
C ARG A 749 -28.38 -4.36 -27.29
N ASP A 750 -27.69 -4.67 -26.20
CA ASP A 750 -26.40 -5.33 -26.22
C ASP A 750 -26.57 -6.85 -26.13
N ARG A 751 -25.56 -7.58 -26.60
CA ARG A 751 -25.47 -9.04 -26.49
C ARG A 751 -24.13 -9.40 -25.90
N PHE A 752 -24.15 -10.29 -24.92
CA PHE A 752 -22.93 -10.88 -24.38
C PHE A 752 -23.24 -12.31 -23.94
N ASN A 753 -22.44 -13.25 -24.41
CA ASN A 753 -22.63 -14.67 -24.12
C ASN A 753 -21.29 -15.42 -24.21
N ARG A 754 -21.31 -16.70 -23.85
CA ARG A 754 -20.17 -17.60 -24.02
C ARG A 754 -20.54 -18.83 -24.84
N ILE A 755 -19.56 -19.35 -25.57
CA ILE A 755 -19.52 -20.74 -25.99
C ILE A 755 -18.64 -21.47 -24.99
N SER A 756 -19.16 -22.54 -24.40
CA SER A 756 -18.44 -23.31 -23.41
C SER A 756 -18.78 -24.79 -23.52
N ASP A 757 -17.74 -25.64 -23.48
CA ASP A 757 -17.82 -27.09 -23.36
C ASP A 757 -16.68 -27.58 -22.45
N ASP A 758 -16.55 -28.89 -22.24
CA ASP A 758 -15.52 -29.48 -21.36
C ASP A 758 -14.07 -29.17 -21.80
N GLN A 759 -13.87 -28.69 -23.03
CA GLN A 759 -12.56 -28.43 -23.61
C GLN A 759 -12.22 -26.95 -23.73
N ARG A 760 -13.20 -26.03 -23.79
CA ARG A 760 -12.93 -24.61 -24.06
C ARG A 760 -14.00 -23.64 -23.59
N THR A 761 -13.60 -22.38 -23.49
CA THR A 761 -14.48 -21.25 -23.16
C THR A 761 -14.13 -20.05 -24.04
N VAL A 762 -15.11 -19.52 -24.76
CA VAL A 762 -14.98 -18.33 -25.62
C VAL A 762 -16.07 -17.34 -25.29
N PHE A 763 -15.70 -16.09 -25.01
CA PHE A 763 -16.61 -14.99 -24.80
C PHE A 763 -16.82 -14.24 -26.12
N TYR A 764 -18.04 -13.79 -26.37
CA TYR A 764 -18.36 -12.95 -27.50
C TYR A 764 -19.50 -12.00 -27.18
N GLY A 765 -19.53 -10.86 -27.86
CA GLY A 765 -20.57 -9.88 -27.64
C GLY A 765 -20.60 -8.76 -28.65
N LEU A 766 -21.75 -8.08 -28.69
CA LEU A 766 -22.02 -6.88 -29.45
C LEU A 766 -22.50 -5.82 -28.46
N ARG A 767 -21.87 -4.64 -28.48
CA ARG A 767 -22.15 -3.57 -27.55
C ARG A 767 -22.35 -2.25 -28.28
N SER A 768 -23.39 -1.52 -27.92
CA SER A 768 -23.79 -0.25 -28.52
C SER A 768 -23.61 0.89 -27.53
N HIS A 769 -23.45 2.11 -28.03
CA HIS A 769 -23.41 3.29 -27.16
C HIS A 769 -24.75 3.44 -26.39
N PRO A 770 -24.74 3.62 -25.06
CA PRO A 770 -25.95 3.65 -24.24
C PRO A 770 -26.89 4.80 -24.62
N ASP A 771 -26.38 6.01 -24.82
CA ASP A 771 -27.24 7.18 -25.09
C ASP A 771 -27.33 7.61 -26.56
N ARG A 772 -26.51 7.03 -27.44
CA ARG A 772 -26.35 7.48 -28.83
C ARG A 772 -26.57 6.32 -29.79
N PRO A 773 -27.83 5.95 -30.09
CA PRO A 773 -28.16 4.80 -30.93
C PRO A 773 -27.63 4.86 -32.37
N GLY A 774 -27.16 6.03 -32.83
CA GLY A 774 -26.56 6.21 -34.15
C GLY A 774 -25.04 6.06 -34.18
N GLU A 775 -24.37 5.87 -33.03
CA GLU A 775 -22.94 5.58 -33.02
C GLU A 775 -22.67 4.10 -33.37
N PRO A 776 -21.62 3.81 -34.15
CA PRO A 776 -21.24 2.44 -34.49
C PRO A 776 -21.08 1.55 -33.25
N PRO A 777 -21.66 0.34 -33.23
CA PRO A 777 -21.43 -0.62 -32.16
C PRO A 777 -20.02 -1.21 -32.23
N ILE A 778 -19.61 -1.81 -31.12
CA ILE A 778 -18.36 -2.54 -30.93
C ILE A 778 -18.69 -4.03 -30.83
N LEU A 779 -17.91 -4.88 -31.49
CA LEU A 779 -18.02 -6.34 -31.40
C LEU A 779 -16.73 -6.91 -30.82
N MET A 780 -16.84 -7.91 -29.95
CA MET A 780 -15.70 -8.56 -29.31
C MET A 780 -15.85 -10.08 -29.35
N VAL A 781 -14.72 -10.77 -29.55
CA VAL A 781 -14.58 -12.21 -29.32
C VAL A 781 -13.23 -12.50 -28.65
N ALA A 782 -13.23 -13.29 -27.60
CA ALA A 782 -12.06 -13.59 -26.78
C ALA A 782 -12.07 -15.06 -26.35
N HIS A 783 -10.99 -15.78 -26.66
CA HIS A 783 -10.82 -17.17 -26.27
C HIS A 783 -10.18 -17.25 -24.89
N MET A 784 -11.01 -17.55 -23.89
CA MET A 784 -10.66 -17.42 -22.48
C MET A 784 -9.95 -18.65 -21.90
N GLY A 785 -10.06 -19.81 -22.56
CA GLY A 785 -9.37 -21.01 -22.08
C GLY A 785 -9.62 -22.22 -22.97
N GLY A 786 -8.62 -23.10 -23.11
CA GLY A 786 -8.81 -24.44 -23.65
C GLY A 786 -8.42 -24.66 -25.12
N ALA A 787 -9.02 -25.68 -25.75
CA ALA A 787 -8.68 -26.11 -27.11
C ALA A 787 -9.17 -25.12 -28.18
N PRO A 788 -8.43 -24.95 -29.31
CA PRO A 788 -8.79 -23.99 -30.36
C PRO A 788 -10.23 -24.12 -30.88
N LEU A 789 -10.81 -22.99 -31.31
CA LEU A 789 -12.17 -22.91 -31.85
C LEU A 789 -12.22 -22.10 -33.16
N SER A 790 -12.99 -22.60 -34.13
CA SER A 790 -13.37 -21.81 -35.30
C SER A 790 -14.48 -20.83 -34.91
N ILE A 791 -14.25 -19.55 -35.18
CA ILE A 791 -15.11 -18.43 -34.84
C ILE A 791 -16.06 -18.13 -36.00
N GLU A 792 -17.36 -18.07 -35.71
CA GLU A 792 -18.44 -17.91 -36.70
C GLU A 792 -19.44 -16.84 -36.20
N LEU A 793 -18.97 -15.58 -36.14
CA LEU A 793 -19.70 -14.48 -35.50
C LEU A 793 -21.01 -14.11 -36.22
N GLU A 794 -21.09 -14.32 -37.54
CA GLU A 794 -22.31 -14.08 -38.31
C GLU A 794 -23.46 -14.95 -37.82
N ASP A 795 -23.17 -16.23 -37.55
CA ASP A 795 -24.16 -17.18 -37.03
C ASP A 795 -24.49 -16.91 -35.55
N TRP A 796 -23.49 -16.55 -34.74
CA TRP A 796 -23.69 -16.36 -33.30
C TRP A 796 -24.40 -15.04 -32.95
N LEU A 797 -24.13 -13.98 -33.70
CA LEU A 797 -24.65 -12.64 -33.43
C LEU A 797 -25.63 -12.13 -34.48
N GLY A 798 -25.75 -12.78 -35.65
CA GLY A 798 -26.62 -12.32 -36.74
C GLY A 798 -26.13 -11.02 -37.37
N VAL A 799 -24.81 -10.85 -37.46
CA VAL A 799 -24.15 -9.68 -38.08
C VAL A 799 -23.59 -10.06 -39.45
N ASP A 800 -23.32 -9.08 -40.31
CA ASP A 800 -22.60 -9.27 -41.57
C ASP A 800 -21.19 -8.71 -41.41
N MET A 801 -20.18 -9.58 -41.31
CA MET A 801 -18.79 -9.23 -41.00
C MET A 801 -18.13 -8.41 -42.11
N GLN A 802 -18.72 -8.32 -43.31
CA GLN A 802 -18.24 -7.40 -44.36
C GLN A 802 -18.34 -5.94 -43.95
N ASN A 803 -19.26 -5.61 -43.03
CA ASN A 803 -19.45 -4.26 -42.49
C ASN A 803 -18.55 -3.95 -41.29
N TRP A 804 -17.66 -4.87 -40.90
CA TRP A 804 -16.79 -4.73 -39.73
C TRP A 804 -15.32 -4.75 -40.13
N GLU A 805 -14.49 -4.11 -39.30
CA GLU A 805 -13.03 -4.15 -39.40
C GLU A 805 -12.38 -4.37 -38.04
N VAL A 806 -11.16 -4.93 -38.05
CA VAL A 806 -10.39 -5.17 -36.83
C VAL A 806 -9.95 -3.84 -36.25
N ALA A 807 -10.39 -3.53 -35.03
CA ALA A 807 -9.93 -2.37 -34.28
C ALA A 807 -8.66 -2.71 -33.49
N ILE A 808 -8.67 -3.83 -32.76
CA ILE A 808 -7.52 -4.32 -31.98
C ILE A 808 -7.54 -5.86 -32.01
N SER A 809 -6.40 -6.49 -32.23
CA SER A 809 -6.22 -7.94 -32.10
C SER A 809 -5.09 -8.24 -31.10
N THR A 810 -5.18 -9.39 -30.42
CA THR A 810 -4.10 -9.87 -29.54
C THR A 810 -2.79 -10.09 -30.33
N PRO A 811 -1.61 -9.92 -29.70
CA PRO A 811 -0.32 -9.88 -30.42
C PRO A 811 0.03 -11.12 -31.27
N ASP A 812 -0.39 -12.31 -30.85
CA ASP A 812 -0.09 -13.57 -31.54
C ASP A 812 -0.99 -13.83 -32.78
N LEU A 813 -1.83 -12.87 -33.17
CA LEU A 813 -2.65 -12.94 -34.39
C LEU A 813 -2.08 -11.98 -35.44
N ASN A 814 -1.83 -12.50 -36.64
CA ASN A 814 -1.50 -11.69 -37.80
C ASN A 814 -2.79 -11.29 -38.54
N PRO A 815 -3.18 -10.00 -38.58
CA PRO A 815 -4.43 -9.60 -39.22
C PRO A 815 -4.51 -9.93 -40.72
N GLU A 816 -3.38 -9.93 -41.44
CA GLU A 816 -3.35 -10.19 -42.89
C GLU A 816 -3.45 -11.67 -43.24
N ILE A 817 -3.13 -12.55 -42.29
CA ILE A 817 -3.08 -14.01 -42.48
C ILE A 817 -4.21 -14.67 -41.71
N ASP A 818 -4.22 -14.51 -40.39
CA ASP A 818 -5.14 -15.21 -39.48
C ASP A 818 -6.54 -14.59 -39.51
N LEU A 819 -6.65 -13.29 -39.78
CA LEU A 819 -7.91 -12.55 -39.84
C LEU A 819 -8.26 -12.08 -41.26
N LYS A 820 -7.72 -12.76 -42.29
CA LYS A 820 -8.02 -12.44 -43.69
C LYS A 820 -9.50 -12.60 -44.05
N ASN A 821 -10.16 -13.60 -43.45
CA ASN A 821 -11.59 -13.83 -43.59
C ASN A 821 -12.28 -13.62 -42.23
N LEU A 822 -12.87 -12.44 -42.03
CA LEU A 822 -13.55 -12.11 -40.77
C LEU A 822 -14.83 -12.91 -40.53
N SER A 823 -15.38 -13.53 -41.58
CA SER A 823 -16.56 -14.41 -41.46
C SER A 823 -16.21 -15.77 -40.83
N GLN A 824 -14.96 -16.23 -40.95
CA GLN A 824 -14.51 -17.49 -40.35
C GLN A 824 -12.99 -17.51 -40.12
N PHE A 825 -12.56 -17.60 -38.86
CA PHE A 825 -11.15 -17.66 -38.45
C PHE A 825 -11.00 -18.50 -37.17
N THR A 826 -9.77 -18.92 -36.80
CA THR A 826 -9.54 -19.74 -35.60
C THR A 826 -8.89 -18.93 -34.49
N LEU A 827 -9.39 -19.06 -33.26
CA LEU A 827 -8.73 -18.54 -32.06
C LEU A 827 -8.28 -19.68 -31.14
N LYS A 828 -7.18 -19.43 -30.42
CA LYS A 828 -6.62 -20.30 -29.37
C LYS A 828 -6.65 -19.56 -28.03
N ASP A 829 -6.36 -20.28 -26.94
CA ASP A 829 -6.26 -19.72 -25.60
C ASP A 829 -5.45 -18.41 -25.57
N SER A 830 -5.98 -17.40 -24.86
CA SER A 830 -5.43 -16.05 -24.73
C SER A 830 -5.47 -15.16 -25.98
N GLN A 831 -6.12 -15.60 -27.06
CA GLN A 831 -6.31 -14.79 -28.27
C GLN A 831 -7.69 -14.14 -28.34
N GLY A 832 -7.79 -12.98 -28.96
CA GLY A 832 -9.03 -12.24 -29.08
C GLY A 832 -8.96 -11.10 -30.09
N VAL A 833 -10.13 -10.64 -30.51
CA VAL A 833 -10.29 -9.56 -31.49
C VAL A 833 -11.43 -8.65 -31.08
N LEU A 834 -11.17 -7.35 -31.16
CA LEU A 834 -12.12 -6.25 -31.02
C LEU A 834 -12.36 -5.64 -32.41
N PHE A 835 -13.62 -5.40 -32.75
CA PHE A 835 -14.05 -4.91 -34.04
C PHE A 835 -14.87 -3.63 -33.91
N GLU A 836 -14.73 -2.77 -34.91
CA GLU A 836 -15.59 -1.61 -35.12
C GLU A 836 -16.36 -1.75 -36.43
N GLN A 837 -17.58 -1.23 -36.46
CA GLN A 837 -18.35 -1.18 -37.68
C GLN A 837 -17.77 -0.10 -38.60
N LYS A 838 -17.58 -0.43 -39.88
CA LYS A 838 -17.10 0.49 -40.91
C LYS A 838 -18.03 1.69 -41.02
N LYS A 839 -17.43 2.87 -41.20
CA LYS A 839 -18.16 4.14 -41.40
C LYS A 839 -18.76 4.26 -42.78
#